data_AF-A0AAC9Z0I6-F1
#
_entry.id   AF-A0AAC9Z0I6-F1
#
_cell.length_a   1.000
_cell.length_b   1.000
_cell.length_c   1.000
_cell.angle_alpha   90.00
_cell.angle_beta   90.00
_cell.angle_gamma   90.00
#
_symmetry.space_group_name_H-M   'P 1'
#
loop_
_entity.id
_entity.type
_entity.pdbx_description
1 polymer ?
#
loop_
_entity_poly.entity_id
_entity_poly.type
_entity_poly.pdbx_seq_one_letter_code
_entity_poly.pdbx_strand_id
1 'polypeptide(L)'
;MSDLMGDIISFLDLHRAKFVYSDNEKISESEFAVLNEIKEKKIDVDLVYFNTDEETNSSFPAVFLKKVSNFNDIETLKNITEIQRKIWNYKKILFLYVYSEIEIRIYNCAEIPLIVTTEDFDYQNELQKIEIKAYKYSDTQQLDELNKLFSRISIDTGIIWTSEEAKEIKDKINLQKRVDKYLVSSLVNTSKQLENNGLKVEFIHKIVLRSLFLLYLEDRGAAKKDFYSQIKKGAESYFDILDDVATTYKLFERLENHFNGNIFTLERDSNHQIIEKISIEQLQIIKKCFVSGNDNTPKTKLFEDWRLFNFDIIQIELLSEIYENFLAETDPTLKENSGTYYTPPSLVEFILNEKLPVNNNETQYNVKILDPSCGSGIFLVESFKRLVKRYEKAHNLKNLSDFNILVQILKENIFGIEIHPQAIKVAAFSLYLALVDKLDPKNLWQNANYKLPYLINDPEESDEQKRGKNLFCRDTISDLSHIEELQNFDLIVGNPPFGTKSLQNSIRTYCDEKGFAKEKVLPFLHKATLFAPKGEIALIFNTKVLTNTKNPYKKFRKWLFQECYVEKVYNFSILRKVPKTFGGQLFGDAVGPVSIVFYQKEKPEIISDTIVYYAPKTYVKTNLVEGLNIDFTDVKFLPREECQKSDTKIWKITMWGGMSDWTLIKNISKKYTQSIKEFLEKHKDNYSFGSGLHAPSTDQLKKKQTFSPKEIINISEVQRYYTLTYALKLSNKVFRNINQNIFKPPYLLVKEGEKNRNLCASYIDYQSYHTAALSISSFDKEDFNLKLWCCLINSTFAKYYLSLTSASWGIERERVQSNETLTLPMPVDINEKAKLNLDGRFNELISVIQSDFNYIHSKNIEKEIDDIILNDILELSEKDKTLIDDCIKFSVDLFYNQVKSAALRPVLKDQPKEYAQILTSELNKFLDEEGLFANAMIYTNDLKSSPLMMIKLTHNEQKKEISVSNELIGKELKKIDQYLWEKKSKNIYFRKKLNYTIGNDIFIIRPNQRRFWSKSMAYEDASELILEILNGVHDGND
;
A
#
# COMPACT_ATOMS: atom_id res chain seq x y z
N MET A 1 21.23 -41.24 -7.51
CA MET A 1 20.79 -40.85 -8.88
C MET A 1 19.64 -41.70 -9.41
N SER A 2 19.39 -42.93 -8.94
CA SER A 2 18.23 -43.73 -9.37
C SER A 2 16.91 -43.40 -8.66
N ASP A 3 16.94 -42.70 -7.51
CA ASP A 3 15.72 -42.33 -6.76
C ASP A 3 15.18 -40.92 -7.10
N LEU A 4 15.85 -40.18 -8.00
CA LEU A 4 15.40 -38.85 -8.45
C LEU A 4 14.34 -38.91 -9.57
N MET A 5 14.01 -40.10 -10.08
CA MET A 5 13.02 -40.32 -11.15
C MET A 5 11.58 -40.41 -10.65
N GLY A 6 11.34 -40.34 -9.33
CA GLY A 6 10.00 -40.38 -8.74
C GLY A 6 9.39 -38.97 -8.59
N ASP A 7 8.74 -38.49 -9.65
CA ASP A 7 7.85 -37.31 -9.67
C ASP A 7 8.53 -35.93 -9.43
N ILE A 8 8.61 -35.11 -10.49
CA ILE A 8 9.10 -33.72 -10.43
C ILE A 8 8.32 -32.86 -9.43
N ILE A 9 7.05 -33.18 -9.16
CA ILE A 9 6.23 -32.51 -8.16
C ILE A 9 6.82 -32.72 -6.77
N SER A 10 7.27 -33.95 -6.47
CA SER A 10 7.94 -34.27 -5.20
C SER A 10 9.30 -33.57 -5.10
N PHE A 11 10.06 -33.51 -6.18
CA PHE A 11 11.35 -32.80 -6.20
C PHE A 11 11.21 -31.31 -5.87
N LEU A 12 10.13 -30.68 -6.37
CA LEU A 12 9.82 -29.28 -6.11
C LEU A 12 9.08 -29.06 -4.79
N ASP A 13 8.84 -30.10 -3.98
CA ASP A 13 8.08 -30.04 -2.72
C ASP A 13 6.63 -29.53 -2.92
N LEU A 14 6.05 -29.72 -4.11
CA LEU A 14 4.71 -29.22 -4.48
C LEU A 14 3.58 -30.18 -4.03
N HIS A 15 3.75 -30.85 -2.89
CA HIS A 15 2.80 -31.87 -2.37
C HIS A 15 1.40 -31.33 -2.06
N ARG A 16 1.22 -30.00 -2.01
CA ARG A 16 -0.09 -29.34 -1.87
C ARG A 16 -0.82 -29.17 -3.21
N ALA A 17 -0.24 -29.62 -4.32
CA ALA A 17 -0.92 -29.60 -5.61
C ALA A 17 -2.13 -30.55 -5.58
N LYS A 18 -3.29 -30.04 -5.99
CA LYS A 18 -4.56 -30.78 -6.04
C LYS A 18 -4.92 -31.08 -7.48
N PHE A 19 -5.43 -32.28 -7.73
CA PHE A 19 -5.90 -32.66 -9.06
C PHE A 19 -7.20 -31.92 -9.37
N VAL A 20 -7.28 -31.33 -10.56
CA VAL A 20 -8.50 -30.63 -10.98
C VAL A 20 -9.67 -31.61 -11.03
N TYR A 21 -9.51 -32.78 -11.67
CA TYR A 21 -10.60 -33.72 -11.93
C TYR A 21 -10.74 -34.88 -10.92
N SER A 22 -10.17 -34.76 -9.72
CA SER A 22 -10.29 -35.80 -8.68
C SER A 22 -11.49 -35.55 -7.77
N ASP A 23 -12.33 -36.58 -7.56
CA ASP A 23 -13.48 -36.55 -6.63
C ASP A 23 -13.13 -37.11 -5.24
N ASN A 24 -11.90 -37.62 -5.04
CA ASN A 24 -11.51 -38.40 -3.85
C ASN A 24 -10.51 -37.69 -2.90
N GLU A 25 -10.15 -36.43 -3.16
CA GLU A 25 -9.23 -35.68 -2.29
C GLU A 25 -9.97 -34.86 -1.22
N LYS A 26 -9.44 -34.85 0.01
CA LYS A 26 -9.84 -33.84 1.00
C LYS A 26 -9.36 -32.46 0.51
N ILE A 27 -10.32 -31.61 0.15
CA ILE A 27 -10.12 -30.25 -0.35
C ILE A 27 -10.92 -29.26 0.50
N SER A 28 -10.36 -28.08 0.75
CA SER A 28 -11.06 -27.02 1.48
C SER A 28 -12.14 -26.34 0.63
N GLU A 29 -13.07 -25.59 1.23
CA GLU A 29 -14.12 -24.87 0.48
C GLU A 29 -13.53 -23.89 -0.55
N SER A 30 -12.42 -23.23 -0.23
CA SER A 30 -11.73 -22.32 -1.16
C SER A 30 -10.99 -23.06 -2.27
N GLU A 31 -10.39 -24.23 -1.98
CA GLU A 31 -9.75 -25.06 -3.01
C GLU A 31 -10.82 -25.54 -3.97
N PHE A 32 -11.94 -26.04 -3.44
CA PHE A 32 -13.08 -26.46 -4.22
C PHE A 32 -13.66 -25.34 -5.08
N ALA A 33 -13.80 -24.13 -4.54
CA ALA A 33 -14.28 -22.98 -5.30
C ALA A 33 -13.36 -22.65 -6.48
N VAL A 34 -12.03 -22.67 -6.28
CA VAL A 34 -11.06 -22.41 -7.35
C VAL A 34 -11.01 -23.55 -8.35
N LEU A 35 -11.00 -24.80 -7.91
CA LEU A 35 -11.01 -25.97 -8.80
C LEU A 35 -12.28 -26.01 -9.64
N ASN A 36 -13.43 -25.68 -9.06
CA ASN A 36 -14.68 -25.54 -9.82
C ASN A 36 -14.63 -24.37 -10.78
N GLU A 37 -14.09 -23.21 -10.38
CA GLU A 37 -13.90 -22.07 -11.28
C GLU A 37 -13.06 -22.49 -12.50
N ILE A 38 -11.99 -23.25 -12.29
CA ILE A 38 -11.11 -23.78 -13.35
C ILE A 38 -11.85 -24.77 -14.27
N LYS A 39 -12.66 -25.68 -13.69
CA LYS A 39 -13.51 -26.63 -14.44
C LYS A 39 -14.56 -25.91 -15.28
N GLU A 40 -15.30 -25.00 -14.67
CA GLU A 40 -16.36 -24.20 -15.30
C GLU A 40 -15.80 -23.40 -16.48
N LYS A 41 -14.63 -22.76 -16.27
CA LYS A 41 -13.91 -21.99 -17.29
C LYS A 41 -13.11 -22.85 -18.29
N LYS A 42 -13.15 -24.19 -18.14
CA LYS A 42 -12.46 -25.16 -19.01
C LYS A 42 -10.98 -24.85 -19.21
N ILE A 43 -10.27 -24.51 -18.15
CA ILE A 43 -8.82 -24.32 -18.19
C ILE A 43 -8.17 -25.72 -18.11
N ASP A 44 -7.55 -26.17 -19.20
CA ASP A 44 -7.00 -27.53 -19.32
C ASP A 44 -5.67 -27.68 -18.55
N VAL A 45 -5.74 -27.76 -17.23
CA VAL A 45 -4.60 -28.03 -16.35
C VAL A 45 -4.90 -29.25 -15.49
N ASP A 46 -3.88 -30.04 -15.20
CA ASP A 46 -4.09 -31.30 -14.48
C ASP A 46 -4.07 -31.08 -12.97
N LEU A 47 -3.21 -30.17 -12.52
CA LEU A 47 -2.94 -29.89 -11.12
C LEU A 47 -2.89 -28.38 -10.88
N VAL A 48 -3.36 -28.01 -9.69
CA VAL A 48 -3.23 -26.65 -9.18
C VAL A 48 -2.45 -26.73 -7.88
N TYR A 49 -1.25 -26.15 -7.87
CA TYR A 49 -0.55 -25.92 -6.61
C TYR A 49 -1.28 -24.80 -5.87
N PHE A 50 -1.71 -25.12 -4.66
CA PHE A 50 -2.33 -24.19 -3.75
C PHE A 50 -1.35 -23.75 -2.69
N ASN A 51 -1.28 -22.43 -2.47
CA ASN A 51 -0.79 -21.91 -1.21
C ASN A 51 -1.96 -21.89 -0.22
N THR A 52 -2.00 -22.92 0.62
CA THR A 52 -3.03 -23.15 1.62
C THR A 52 -2.68 -22.44 2.93
N ASP A 53 -3.60 -21.61 3.40
CA ASP A 53 -3.64 -21.06 4.75
C ASP A 53 -4.22 -22.12 5.70
N GLU A 54 -3.40 -22.64 6.60
CA GLU A 54 -3.79 -23.72 7.52
C GLU A 54 -4.72 -23.22 8.65
N GLU A 55 -4.79 -21.91 8.94
CA GLU A 55 -5.66 -21.34 9.98
C GLU A 55 -7.09 -21.08 9.46
N THR A 56 -7.22 -20.51 8.27
CA THR A 56 -8.53 -20.22 7.65
C THR A 56 -9.04 -21.36 6.76
N ASN A 57 -8.21 -22.40 6.58
CA ASN A 57 -8.37 -23.43 5.56
C ASN A 57 -8.57 -22.82 4.16
N SER A 58 -8.07 -21.59 3.92
CA SER A 58 -8.26 -20.85 2.68
C SER A 58 -7.06 -20.98 1.75
N SER A 59 -7.28 -21.38 0.52
CA SER A 59 -6.22 -21.73 -0.42
C SER A 59 -6.27 -20.87 -1.66
N PHE A 60 -5.09 -20.41 -2.09
CA PHE A 60 -4.95 -19.57 -3.27
C PHE A 60 -4.18 -20.32 -4.35
N PRO A 61 -4.66 -20.31 -5.61
CA PRO A 61 -3.95 -20.96 -6.69
C PRO A 61 -2.67 -20.18 -6.99
N ALA A 62 -1.57 -20.91 -7.09
CA ALA A 62 -0.24 -20.36 -7.09
C ALA A 62 0.51 -20.65 -8.39
N VAL A 63 0.46 -21.91 -8.80
CA VAL A 63 1.04 -22.42 -10.03
C VAL A 63 0.05 -23.41 -10.63
N PHE A 64 -0.17 -23.29 -11.93
CA PHE A 64 -0.89 -24.32 -12.68
C PHE A 64 0.11 -25.27 -13.30
N LEU A 65 -0.18 -26.56 -13.26
CA LEU A 65 0.68 -27.60 -13.82
C LEU A 65 -0.06 -28.44 -14.85
N LYS A 66 0.64 -28.73 -15.95
CA LYS A 66 0.17 -29.57 -17.05
C LYS A 66 1.22 -30.63 -17.38
N LYS A 67 0.82 -31.90 -17.35
CA LYS A 67 1.63 -33.02 -17.85
C LYS A 67 1.40 -33.17 -19.34
N VAL A 68 2.48 -33.31 -20.10
CA VAL A 68 2.46 -33.59 -21.54
C VAL A 68 3.34 -34.79 -21.85
N SER A 69 3.09 -35.45 -22.98
CA SER A 69 3.89 -36.60 -23.41
C SER A 69 5.29 -36.18 -23.89
N ASN A 70 5.38 -35.11 -24.69
CA ASN A 70 6.62 -34.49 -25.16
C ASN A 70 6.34 -33.07 -25.71
N PHE A 71 7.39 -32.31 -26.02
CA PHE A 71 7.30 -30.94 -26.55
C PHE A 71 7.55 -30.84 -28.07
N ASN A 72 7.55 -31.97 -28.79
CA ASN A 72 7.84 -32.02 -30.23
C ASN A 72 6.57 -32.14 -31.09
N ASP A 73 5.43 -32.38 -30.46
CA ASP A 73 4.14 -32.53 -31.13
C ASP A 73 3.40 -31.18 -31.24
N ILE A 74 2.91 -30.86 -32.44
CA ILE A 74 2.25 -29.58 -32.74
C ILE A 74 0.94 -29.43 -31.96
N GLU A 75 0.20 -30.52 -31.73
CA GLU A 75 -1.06 -30.47 -31.00
C GLU A 75 -0.82 -30.16 -29.52
N THR A 76 0.26 -30.72 -28.96
CA THR A 76 0.71 -30.38 -27.61
C THR A 76 1.08 -28.90 -27.50
N LEU A 77 1.81 -28.34 -28.46
CA LEU A 77 2.18 -26.92 -28.47
C LEU A 77 0.97 -25.99 -28.64
N LYS A 78 0.00 -26.37 -29.48
CA LYS A 78 -1.30 -25.70 -29.59
C LYS A 78 -2.03 -25.67 -28.25
N ASN A 79 -2.09 -26.81 -27.56
CA ASN A 79 -2.76 -26.88 -26.26
C ASN A 79 -2.07 -25.98 -25.22
N ILE A 80 -0.73 -25.98 -25.14
CA ILE A 80 0.02 -25.09 -24.25
C ILE A 80 -0.31 -23.61 -24.54
N THR A 81 -0.40 -23.24 -25.81
CA THR A 81 -0.75 -21.87 -26.24
C THR A 81 -2.15 -21.47 -25.77
N GLU A 82 -3.12 -22.38 -25.93
CA GLU A 82 -4.49 -22.20 -25.45
C GLU A 82 -4.60 -22.09 -23.93
N ILE A 83 -3.90 -22.96 -23.21
CA ILE A 83 -3.85 -22.93 -21.75
C ILE A 83 -3.26 -21.60 -21.28
N GLN A 84 -2.13 -21.16 -21.85
CA GLN A 84 -1.51 -19.88 -21.49
C GLN A 84 -2.45 -18.70 -21.74
N ARG A 85 -3.17 -18.68 -22.87
CA ARG A 85 -4.17 -17.64 -23.18
C ARG A 85 -5.28 -17.56 -22.14
N LYS A 86 -5.82 -18.72 -21.72
CA LYS A 86 -6.85 -18.79 -20.69
C LYS A 86 -6.32 -18.31 -19.34
N ILE A 87 -5.09 -18.70 -18.97
CA ILE A 87 -4.47 -18.26 -17.72
C ILE A 87 -4.19 -16.75 -17.73
N TRP A 88 -3.78 -16.18 -18.86
CA TRP A 88 -3.60 -14.74 -19.02
C TRP A 88 -4.91 -13.97 -18.78
N ASN A 89 -6.01 -14.44 -19.37
CA ASN A 89 -7.36 -13.90 -19.10
C ASN A 89 -7.80 -14.11 -17.64
N TYR A 90 -7.30 -15.16 -16.97
CA TYR A 90 -7.58 -15.44 -15.56
C TYR A 90 -6.89 -14.47 -14.59
N LYS A 91 -5.86 -13.74 -15.04
CA LYS A 91 -5.08 -12.72 -14.31
C LYS A 91 -4.29 -13.27 -13.10
N LYS A 92 -4.83 -14.19 -12.30
CA LYS A 92 -4.35 -14.59 -10.97
C LYS A 92 -3.02 -15.34 -10.96
N ILE A 93 -2.64 -15.99 -12.05
CA ILE A 93 -1.48 -16.90 -12.11
C ILE A 93 -0.39 -16.32 -13.01
N LEU A 94 0.85 -16.33 -12.53
CA LEU A 94 2.01 -15.84 -13.27
C LEU A 94 2.75 -16.95 -14.03
N PHE A 95 2.70 -18.19 -13.53
CA PHE A 95 3.48 -19.29 -14.07
C PHE A 95 2.63 -20.51 -14.38
N LEU A 96 2.84 -21.06 -15.57
CA LEU A 96 2.36 -22.38 -15.99
C LEU A 96 3.56 -23.32 -16.09
N TYR A 97 3.53 -24.43 -15.33
CA TYR A 97 4.56 -25.45 -15.35
C TYR A 97 4.08 -26.59 -16.24
N VAL A 98 4.69 -26.72 -17.41
CA VAL A 98 4.40 -27.83 -18.31
C VAL A 98 5.53 -28.83 -18.18
N TYR A 99 5.23 -30.09 -17.86
CA TYR A 99 6.26 -31.09 -17.59
C TYR A 99 6.01 -32.40 -18.33
N SER A 100 7.09 -33.08 -18.66
CA SER A 100 7.13 -34.42 -19.28
C SER A 100 8.03 -35.35 -18.44
N GLU A 101 8.30 -36.55 -18.95
CA GLU A 101 9.20 -37.50 -18.30
C GLU A 101 10.68 -37.09 -18.36
N ILE A 102 11.06 -36.14 -19.22
CA ILE A 102 12.48 -35.77 -19.46
C ILE A 102 12.81 -34.29 -19.21
N GLU A 103 11.82 -33.41 -19.23
CA GLU A 103 12.01 -31.97 -19.04
C GLU A 103 10.74 -31.27 -18.52
N ILE A 104 10.94 -30.11 -17.89
CA ILE A 104 9.92 -29.14 -17.46
C ILE A 104 10.18 -27.78 -18.09
N ARG A 105 9.12 -27.11 -18.55
CA ARG A 105 9.15 -25.76 -19.12
C ARG A 105 8.23 -24.83 -18.35
N ILE A 106 8.75 -23.65 -18.02
CA ILE A 106 8.03 -22.63 -17.26
C ILE A 106 7.60 -21.51 -18.20
N TYR A 107 6.30 -21.27 -18.32
CA TYR A 107 5.73 -20.23 -19.19
C TYR A 107 5.27 -19.00 -18.41
N ASN A 108 5.43 -17.83 -19.02
CA ASN A 108 5.00 -16.54 -18.48
C ASN A 108 3.53 -16.27 -18.82
N CYS A 109 2.65 -16.35 -17.83
CA CYS A 109 1.22 -16.08 -17.98
C CYS A 109 0.85 -14.60 -17.83
N ALA A 110 1.82 -13.72 -17.58
CA ALA A 110 1.62 -12.26 -17.61
C ALA A 110 1.92 -11.63 -18.98
N GLU A 111 2.48 -12.39 -19.92
CA GLU A 111 2.81 -11.97 -21.28
C GLU A 111 1.60 -12.10 -22.23
N ILE A 112 1.51 -11.23 -23.24
CA ILE A 112 0.39 -11.23 -24.19
C ILE A 112 0.35 -12.58 -24.92
N PRO A 113 -0.81 -13.26 -24.99
CA PRO A 113 -0.94 -14.53 -25.69
C PRO A 113 -0.55 -14.42 -27.16
N LEU A 114 -0.02 -15.52 -27.71
CA LEU A 114 0.31 -15.60 -29.13
C LEU A 114 -0.96 -15.45 -29.97
N ILE A 115 -0.92 -14.57 -30.97
CA ILE A 115 -2.02 -14.39 -31.92
C ILE A 115 -1.78 -15.33 -33.09
N VAL A 116 -2.62 -16.36 -33.22
CA VAL A 116 -2.54 -17.34 -34.32
C VAL A 116 -3.18 -16.72 -35.56
N THR A 117 -2.36 -16.39 -36.57
CA THR A 117 -2.78 -15.62 -37.74
C THR A 117 -2.85 -16.42 -39.05
N THR A 118 -2.28 -17.63 -39.08
CA THR A 118 -2.20 -18.49 -40.28
C THR A 118 -2.29 -19.97 -39.90
N GLU A 119 -2.68 -20.83 -40.85
CA GLU A 119 -2.65 -22.30 -40.65
C GLU A 119 -1.22 -22.83 -40.44
N ASP A 120 -0.21 -22.21 -41.07
CA ASP A 120 1.22 -22.56 -40.95
C ASP A 120 1.92 -21.88 -39.75
N PHE A 121 1.22 -21.64 -38.65
CA PHE A 121 1.78 -20.96 -37.48
C PHE A 121 2.90 -21.80 -36.83
N ASP A 122 4.11 -21.24 -36.73
CA ASP A 122 5.27 -21.91 -36.12
C ASP A 122 5.21 -21.84 -34.59
N TYR A 123 4.40 -22.73 -34.00
CA TYR A 123 4.24 -22.83 -32.56
C TYR A 123 5.57 -23.06 -31.82
N GLN A 124 6.52 -23.76 -32.45
CA GLN A 124 7.75 -24.16 -31.80
C GLN A 124 8.68 -22.97 -31.53
N ASN A 125 8.77 -22.04 -32.48
CA ASN A 125 9.55 -20.80 -32.30
C ASN A 125 8.75 -19.73 -31.55
N GLU A 126 7.45 -19.60 -31.79
CA GLU A 126 6.63 -18.55 -31.18
C GLU A 126 6.45 -18.74 -29.67
N LEU A 127 6.30 -19.99 -29.19
CA LEU A 127 6.18 -20.27 -27.74
C LEU A 127 7.43 -19.89 -26.94
N GLN A 128 8.61 -19.86 -27.57
CA GLN A 128 9.85 -19.42 -26.91
C GLN A 128 9.78 -17.95 -26.47
N LYS A 129 8.96 -17.13 -27.13
CA LYS A 129 8.78 -15.71 -26.76
C LYS A 129 8.09 -15.53 -25.40
N ILE A 130 7.27 -16.51 -25.01
CA ILE A 130 6.54 -16.50 -23.73
C ILE A 130 7.10 -17.52 -22.73
N GLU A 131 8.11 -18.29 -23.11
CA GLU A 131 8.83 -19.23 -22.24
C GLU A 131 9.84 -18.49 -21.35
N ILE A 132 9.76 -18.73 -20.04
CA ILE A 132 10.74 -18.22 -19.09
C ILE A 132 12.02 -19.03 -19.21
N LYS A 133 11.91 -20.36 -19.04
CA LYS A 133 13.05 -21.27 -19.12
C LYS A 133 12.57 -22.73 -19.22
N ALA A 134 13.34 -23.54 -19.94
CA ALA A 134 13.25 -25.00 -19.96
C ALA A 134 14.36 -25.63 -19.11
N TYR A 135 14.04 -26.70 -18.41
CA TYR A 135 14.97 -27.46 -17.56
C TYR A 135 14.91 -28.95 -17.90
N LYS A 136 16.05 -29.52 -18.29
CA LYS A 136 16.19 -30.96 -18.58
C LYS A 136 16.61 -31.72 -17.33
N TYR A 137 15.95 -32.84 -17.05
CA TYR A 137 16.23 -33.62 -15.84
C TYR A 137 17.58 -34.34 -15.87
N SER A 138 18.18 -34.49 -17.05
CA SER A 138 19.53 -35.05 -17.21
C SER A 138 20.65 -34.11 -16.76
N ASP A 139 20.37 -32.83 -16.54
CA ASP A 139 21.35 -31.80 -16.19
C ASP A 139 21.20 -31.40 -14.71
N THR A 140 22.18 -31.79 -13.88
CA THR A 140 22.15 -31.54 -12.43
C THR A 140 22.22 -30.05 -12.09
N GLN A 141 22.92 -29.24 -12.89
CA GLN A 141 23.02 -27.80 -12.64
C GLN A 141 21.68 -27.10 -12.91
N GLN A 142 20.97 -27.54 -13.96
CA GLN A 142 19.62 -27.06 -14.26
C GLN A 142 18.61 -27.47 -13.17
N LEU A 143 18.71 -28.69 -12.64
CA LEU A 143 17.84 -29.14 -11.54
C LEU A 143 18.06 -28.35 -10.25
N ASP A 144 19.32 -28.05 -9.90
CA ASP A 144 19.65 -27.22 -8.73
C ASP A 144 19.07 -25.81 -8.87
N GLU A 145 19.20 -25.21 -10.06
CA GLU A 145 18.61 -23.91 -10.35
C GLU A 145 17.08 -23.94 -10.29
N LEU A 146 16.45 -24.95 -10.89
CA LEU A 146 15.00 -25.15 -10.87
C LEU A 146 14.48 -25.25 -9.42
N ASN A 147 15.11 -26.08 -8.58
CA ASN A 147 14.71 -26.22 -7.18
C ASN A 147 14.92 -24.91 -6.41
N LYS A 148 16.03 -24.21 -6.65
CA LYS A 148 16.33 -22.93 -6.00
C LYS A 148 15.34 -21.82 -6.39
N LEU A 149 14.79 -21.82 -7.60
CA LEU A 149 13.99 -20.70 -8.13
C LEU A 149 12.49 -20.98 -8.22
N PHE A 150 12.08 -22.23 -8.38
CA PHE A 150 10.72 -22.65 -8.71
C PHE A 150 10.16 -23.78 -7.81
N SER A 151 10.83 -24.12 -6.71
CA SER A 151 10.27 -25.01 -5.68
C SER A 151 9.17 -24.36 -4.85
N ARG A 152 8.46 -25.17 -4.06
CA ARG A 152 7.48 -24.73 -3.06
C ARG A 152 8.03 -23.60 -2.20
N ILE A 153 9.23 -23.75 -1.66
CA ILE A 153 9.82 -22.74 -0.78
C ILE A 153 10.05 -21.43 -1.55
N SER A 154 10.53 -21.50 -2.78
CA SER A 154 10.82 -20.30 -3.59
C SER A 154 9.53 -19.60 -4.05
N ILE A 155 8.49 -20.37 -4.33
CA ILE A 155 7.16 -19.88 -4.70
C ILE A 155 6.40 -19.38 -3.46
N ASP A 156 6.51 -19.97 -2.28
CA ASP A 156 5.84 -19.47 -1.07
C ASP A 156 6.55 -18.20 -0.54
N THR A 157 7.88 -18.18 -0.51
CA THR A 157 8.67 -17.10 0.11
C THR A 157 9.00 -15.94 -0.83
N GLY A 158 8.81 -16.12 -2.14
CA GLY A 158 9.08 -15.10 -3.16
C GLY A 158 10.55 -14.77 -3.41
N ILE A 159 11.41 -15.78 -3.22
CA ILE A 159 12.84 -15.72 -3.54
C ILE A 159 13.07 -15.22 -4.97
N ILE A 160 12.23 -15.57 -5.95
CA ILE A 160 12.40 -15.15 -7.36
C ILE A 160 12.45 -13.62 -7.52
N TRP A 161 11.79 -12.86 -6.65
CA TRP A 161 11.78 -11.40 -6.77
C TRP A 161 12.95 -10.74 -6.06
N THR A 162 13.40 -11.33 -4.96
CA THR A 162 14.38 -10.74 -4.04
C THR A 162 15.80 -11.20 -4.33
N SER A 163 15.99 -12.40 -4.87
CA SER A 163 17.29 -12.97 -5.23
C SER A 163 17.91 -12.24 -6.42
N GLU A 164 19.22 -12.02 -6.35
CA GLU A 164 20.01 -11.45 -7.44
C GLU A 164 20.22 -12.47 -8.57
N GLU A 165 20.28 -13.76 -8.21
CA GLU A 165 20.39 -14.89 -9.13
C GLU A 165 19.14 -15.05 -10.01
N ALA A 166 17.98 -14.57 -9.58
CA ALA A 166 16.74 -14.59 -10.35
C ALA A 166 16.57 -13.40 -11.32
N LYS A 167 17.61 -12.56 -11.51
CA LYS A 167 17.52 -11.32 -12.32
C LYS A 167 17.06 -11.56 -13.76
N GLU A 168 17.63 -12.55 -14.44
CA GLU A 168 17.27 -12.86 -15.83
C GLU A 168 15.80 -13.26 -15.97
N ILE A 169 15.27 -14.01 -14.99
CA ILE A 169 13.85 -14.39 -14.97
C ILE A 169 12.97 -13.16 -14.74
N LYS A 170 13.34 -12.30 -13.79
CA LYS A 170 12.60 -11.05 -13.52
C LYS A 170 12.52 -10.15 -14.73
N ASP A 171 13.61 -10.02 -15.48
CA ASP A 171 13.68 -9.17 -16.67
C ASP A 171 12.76 -9.68 -17.80
N LYS A 172 12.42 -10.98 -17.82
CA LYS A 172 11.42 -11.58 -18.75
C LYS A 172 9.97 -11.34 -18.35
N ILE A 173 9.68 -10.88 -17.12
CA ILE A 173 8.30 -10.69 -16.64
C ILE A 173 7.91 -9.21 -16.67
N ASN A 174 7.14 -8.82 -17.68
CA ASN A 174 6.58 -7.48 -17.79
C ASN A 174 5.09 -7.44 -17.42
N LEU A 175 4.78 -6.93 -16.23
CA LEU A 175 3.40 -6.86 -15.73
C LEU A 175 2.51 -5.84 -16.47
N GLN A 176 3.07 -4.94 -17.28
CA GLN A 176 2.28 -4.03 -18.13
C GLN A 176 1.56 -4.76 -19.27
N LYS A 177 1.92 -6.01 -19.52
CA LYS A 177 1.35 -6.86 -20.56
C LYS A 177 0.24 -7.78 -20.08
N ARG A 178 -0.10 -7.72 -18.78
CA ARG A 178 -1.26 -8.45 -18.22
C ARG A 178 -2.56 -7.96 -18.84
N VAL A 179 -3.57 -8.82 -18.85
CA VAL A 179 -4.88 -8.58 -19.47
C VAL A 179 -5.53 -7.27 -19.04
N ASP A 180 -5.40 -6.88 -17.78
CA ASP A 180 -5.98 -5.64 -17.25
C ASP A 180 -5.35 -4.39 -17.83
N LYS A 181 -4.00 -4.31 -17.81
CA LYS A 181 -3.28 -3.16 -18.36
C LYS A 181 -3.38 -3.12 -19.89
N TYR A 182 -3.32 -4.29 -20.52
CA TYR A 182 -3.43 -4.37 -21.96
C TYR A 182 -4.82 -3.98 -22.45
N LEU A 183 -5.91 -4.50 -21.84
CA LEU A 183 -7.28 -4.10 -22.22
C LEU A 183 -7.54 -2.60 -21.99
N VAL A 184 -7.06 -2.01 -20.89
CA VAL A 184 -7.11 -0.55 -20.70
C VAL A 184 -6.44 0.17 -21.85
N SER A 185 -5.21 -0.22 -22.20
CA SER A 185 -4.48 0.40 -23.32
C SER A 185 -5.22 0.27 -24.65
N SER A 186 -5.86 -0.88 -24.89
CA SER A 186 -6.68 -1.16 -26.07
C SER A 186 -7.91 -0.25 -26.14
N LEU A 187 -8.61 -0.07 -25.02
CA LEU A 187 -9.76 0.83 -24.92
C LEU A 187 -9.34 2.29 -25.13
N VAL A 188 -8.24 2.72 -24.53
CA VAL A 188 -7.71 4.09 -24.67
C VAL A 188 -7.29 4.38 -26.11
N ASN A 189 -6.58 3.46 -26.75
CA ASN A 189 -6.20 3.57 -28.16
C ASN A 189 -7.43 3.64 -29.07
N THR A 190 -8.43 2.81 -28.78
CA THR A 190 -9.72 2.79 -29.49
C THR A 190 -10.47 4.11 -29.32
N SER A 191 -10.56 4.65 -28.11
CA SER A 191 -11.20 5.94 -27.85
C SER A 191 -10.52 7.07 -28.59
N LYS A 192 -9.18 7.14 -28.57
CA LYS A 192 -8.43 8.16 -29.33
C LYS A 192 -8.68 8.06 -30.83
N GLN A 193 -8.73 6.85 -31.39
CA GLN A 193 -9.04 6.65 -32.80
C GLN A 193 -10.49 7.04 -33.14
N LEU A 194 -11.46 6.72 -32.28
CA LEU A 194 -12.86 7.09 -32.48
C LEU A 194 -13.09 8.60 -32.36
N GLU A 195 -12.41 9.25 -31.41
CA GLU A 195 -12.41 10.71 -31.24
C GLU A 195 -11.83 11.41 -32.48
N ASN A 196 -10.70 10.92 -32.99
CA ASN A 196 -10.11 11.41 -34.24
C ASN A 196 -11.04 11.21 -35.46
N ASN A 197 -11.96 10.24 -35.40
CA ASN A 197 -13.01 10.02 -36.40
C ASN A 197 -14.31 10.79 -36.11
N GLY A 198 -14.29 11.75 -35.18
CA GLY A 198 -15.37 12.70 -34.93
C GLY A 198 -16.43 12.27 -33.91
N LEU A 199 -16.23 11.16 -33.18
CA LEU A 199 -17.15 10.79 -32.08
C LEU A 199 -16.85 11.58 -30.81
N LYS A 200 -17.91 11.97 -30.10
CA LYS A 200 -17.79 12.59 -28.77
C LYS A 200 -17.38 11.56 -27.73
N VAL A 201 -16.48 11.93 -26.82
CA VAL A 201 -15.97 11.07 -25.74
C VAL A 201 -17.09 10.45 -24.90
N GLU A 202 -18.10 11.23 -24.52
CA GLU A 202 -19.27 10.74 -23.75
C GLU A 202 -20.02 9.60 -24.48
N PHE A 203 -20.14 9.70 -25.79
CA PHE A 203 -20.78 8.67 -26.60
C PHE A 203 -19.89 7.44 -26.79
N ILE A 204 -18.58 7.64 -26.94
CA ILE A 204 -17.59 6.55 -26.96
C ILE A 204 -17.68 5.73 -25.67
N HIS A 205 -17.74 6.38 -24.51
CA HIS A 205 -17.90 5.72 -23.20
C HIS A 205 -19.16 4.85 -23.16
N LYS A 206 -20.32 5.37 -23.59
CA LYS A 206 -21.57 4.60 -23.67
C LYS A 206 -21.45 3.36 -24.55
N ILE A 207 -20.83 3.49 -25.73
CA ILE A 207 -20.69 2.36 -26.65
C ILE A 207 -19.73 1.32 -26.08
N VAL A 208 -18.57 1.74 -25.53
CA VAL A 208 -17.62 0.81 -24.88
C VAL A 208 -18.31 0.05 -23.77
N LEU A 209 -19.09 0.72 -22.92
CA LEU A 209 -19.82 0.07 -21.83
C LEU A 209 -20.84 -0.95 -22.36
N ARG A 210 -21.65 -0.59 -23.37
CA ARG A 210 -22.60 -1.52 -24.02
C ARG A 210 -21.88 -2.73 -24.62
N SER A 211 -20.75 -2.52 -25.29
CA SER A 211 -19.91 -3.59 -25.85
C SER A 211 -19.40 -4.54 -24.78
N LEU A 212 -18.85 -4.02 -23.68
CA LEU A 212 -18.35 -4.84 -22.57
C LEU A 212 -19.46 -5.67 -21.94
N PHE A 213 -20.66 -5.10 -21.75
CA PHE A 213 -21.79 -5.84 -21.21
C PHE A 213 -22.26 -6.95 -22.16
N LEU A 214 -22.38 -6.65 -23.46
CA LEU A 214 -22.80 -7.63 -24.45
C LEU A 214 -21.79 -8.78 -24.59
N LEU A 215 -20.49 -8.47 -24.58
CA LEU A 215 -19.43 -9.47 -24.59
C LEU A 215 -19.44 -10.32 -23.31
N TYR A 216 -19.68 -9.71 -22.14
CA TYR A 216 -19.87 -10.44 -20.89
C TYR A 216 -21.06 -11.40 -20.96
N LEU A 217 -22.21 -10.95 -21.47
CA LEU A 217 -23.39 -11.81 -21.66
C LEU A 217 -23.14 -12.92 -22.68
N GLU A 218 -22.42 -12.63 -23.76
CA GLU A 218 -22.11 -13.60 -24.81
C GLU A 218 -21.21 -14.72 -24.27
N ASP A 219 -20.09 -14.37 -23.66
CA ASP A 219 -19.09 -15.33 -23.19
C ASP A 219 -19.64 -16.19 -22.03
N ARG A 220 -20.50 -15.62 -21.16
CA ARG A 220 -21.24 -16.38 -20.13
C ARG A 220 -22.37 -17.24 -20.69
N GLY A 221 -22.63 -17.16 -21.99
CA GLY A 221 -23.63 -17.97 -22.68
C GLY A 221 -25.07 -17.50 -22.52
N ALA A 222 -25.28 -16.25 -22.10
CA ALA A 222 -26.59 -15.61 -22.09
C ALA A 222 -27.02 -15.14 -23.49
N ALA A 223 -26.09 -14.58 -24.27
CA ALA A 223 -26.34 -14.13 -25.64
C ALA A 223 -25.59 -15.03 -26.64
N LYS A 224 -26.26 -16.04 -27.21
CA LYS A 224 -25.64 -16.99 -28.17
C LYS A 224 -26.14 -16.76 -29.60
N LYS A 225 -25.69 -17.60 -30.54
CA LYS A 225 -26.13 -17.62 -31.95
C LYS A 225 -27.65 -17.43 -32.13
N ASP A 226 -28.49 -18.14 -31.38
CA ASP A 226 -29.95 -18.01 -31.48
C ASP A 226 -30.44 -16.61 -31.12
N PHE A 227 -29.81 -15.95 -30.15
CA PHE A 227 -30.13 -14.58 -29.75
C PHE A 227 -29.74 -13.57 -30.84
N TYR A 228 -28.53 -13.66 -31.38
CA TYR A 228 -28.06 -12.74 -32.43
C TYR A 228 -28.77 -12.98 -33.76
N SER A 229 -29.07 -14.23 -34.10
CA SER A 229 -29.82 -14.60 -35.31
C SER A 229 -31.26 -14.04 -35.34
N GLN A 230 -31.87 -13.78 -34.18
CA GLN A 230 -33.16 -13.07 -34.09
C GLN A 230 -33.06 -11.59 -34.50
N ILE A 231 -31.87 -10.99 -34.40
CA ILE A 231 -31.63 -9.58 -34.72
C ILE A 231 -31.14 -9.43 -36.17
N LYS A 232 -30.19 -10.29 -36.58
CA LYS A 232 -29.63 -10.35 -37.92
C LYS A 232 -29.52 -11.82 -38.34
N LYS A 233 -30.26 -12.22 -39.37
CA LYS A 233 -30.26 -13.61 -39.87
C LYS A 233 -28.83 -14.07 -40.17
N GLY A 234 -28.41 -15.18 -39.57
CA GLY A 234 -27.07 -15.77 -39.75
C GLY A 234 -25.98 -15.17 -38.87
N ALA A 235 -26.28 -14.18 -38.03
CA ALA A 235 -25.33 -13.70 -37.03
C ALA A 235 -25.14 -14.74 -35.91
N GLU A 236 -23.90 -15.00 -35.56
CA GLU A 236 -23.50 -15.97 -34.53
C GLU A 236 -23.01 -15.27 -33.26
N SER A 237 -22.49 -14.05 -33.39
CA SER A 237 -21.89 -13.26 -32.32
C SER A 237 -22.23 -11.77 -32.40
N TYR A 238 -21.91 -11.03 -31.33
CA TYR A 238 -21.94 -9.58 -31.29
C TYR A 238 -21.10 -8.94 -32.41
N PHE A 239 -19.99 -9.57 -32.79
CA PHE A 239 -19.12 -9.03 -33.84
C PHE A 239 -19.73 -9.09 -35.24
N ASP A 240 -20.67 -10.00 -35.49
CA ASP A 240 -21.43 -10.04 -36.76
C ASP A 240 -22.47 -8.92 -36.82
N ILE A 241 -22.96 -8.50 -35.65
CA ILE A 241 -23.88 -7.35 -35.52
C ILE A 241 -23.14 -6.05 -35.81
N LEU A 242 -21.90 -5.90 -35.35
CA LEU A 242 -21.06 -4.72 -35.59
C LEU A 242 -20.75 -4.46 -37.08
N ASP A 243 -21.00 -5.44 -37.95
CA ASP A 243 -20.83 -5.29 -39.40
C ASP A 243 -22.01 -4.55 -40.07
N ASP A 244 -23.06 -4.18 -39.32
CA ASP A 244 -24.17 -3.36 -39.83
C ASP A 244 -24.72 -2.40 -38.75
N VAL A 245 -24.84 -1.12 -39.11
CA VAL A 245 -25.25 -0.04 -38.19
C VAL A 245 -26.70 -0.22 -37.73
N ALA A 246 -27.60 -0.60 -38.64
CA ALA A 246 -29.02 -0.71 -38.33
C ALA A 246 -29.29 -1.87 -37.34
N THR A 247 -28.65 -3.01 -37.55
CA THR A 247 -28.74 -4.16 -36.63
C THR A 247 -28.06 -3.89 -35.30
N THR A 248 -26.98 -3.09 -35.26
CA THR A 248 -26.35 -2.64 -34.02
C THR A 248 -27.32 -1.82 -33.15
N TYR A 249 -28.03 -0.84 -33.73
CA TYR A 249 -29.03 -0.08 -32.97
C TYR A 249 -30.22 -0.93 -32.53
N LYS A 250 -30.70 -1.87 -33.37
CA LYS A 250 -31.73 -2.84 -32.94
C LYS A 250 -31.30 -3.66 -31.72
N LEU A 251 -30.02 -4.07 -31.67
CA LEU A 251 -29.47 -4.77 -30.51
C LEU A 251 -29.43 -3.86 -29.28
N PHE A 252 -29.02 -2.60 -29.43
CA PHE A 252 -29.02 -1.63 -28.32
C PHE A 252 -30.43 -1.32 -27.81
N GLU A 253 -31.42 -1.18 -28.68
CA GLU A 253 -32.82 -1.03 -28.27
C GLU A 253 -33.33 -2.27 -27.53
N ARG A 254 -32.95 -3.48 -27.98
CA ARG A 254 -33.28 -4.72 -27.28
C ARG A 254 -32.65 -4.77 -25.89
N LEU A 255 -31.40 -4.31 -25.77
CA LEU A 255 -30.69 -4.23 -24.49
C LEU A 255 -31.40 -3.27 -23.52
N GLU A 256 -31.75 -2.06 -24.00
CA GLU A 256 -32.49 -1.05 -23.23
C GLU A 256 -33.86 -1.58 -22.77
N ASN A 257 -34.62 -2.22 -23.66
CA ASN A 257 -35.98 -2.69 -23.34
C ASN A 257 -36.00 -3.88 -22.36
N HIS A 258 -35.02 -4.79 -22.46
CA HIS A 258 -35.01 -6.02 -21.67
C HIS A 258 -34.47 -5.80 -20.27
N PHE A 259 -33.25 -5.29 -20.16
CA PHE A 259 -32.61 -5.08 -18.86
C PHE A 259 -33.09 -3.81 -18.19
N ASN A 260 -33.50 -2.80 -18.97
CA ASN A 260 -33.75 -1.45 -18.45
C ASN A 260 -32.53 -0.89 -17.69
N GLY A 261 -32.71 0.23 -17.00
CA GLY A 261 -31.74 0.82 -16.08
C GLY A 261 -31.11 2.11 -16.62
N ASN A 262 -30.51 2.88 -15.72
CA ASN A 262 -29.94 4.20 -16.03
C ASN A 262 -28.70 4.19 -16.95
N ILE A 263 -28.29 3.03 -17.49
CA ILE A 263 -26.99 2.83 -18.17
C ILE A 263 -27.13 2.52 -19.66
N PHE A 264 -28.13 1.73 -20.05
CA PHE A 264 -28.30 1.28 -21.44
C PHE A 264 -29.21 2.20 -22.26
N THR A 265 -29.58 3.36 -21.71
CA THR A 265 -30.51 4.29 -22.35
C THR A 265 -29.94 4.83 -23.66
N LEU A 266 -30.81 4.90 -24.69
CA LEU A 266 -30.50 5.51 -25.99
C LEU A 266 -31.00 6.95 -25.99
N GLU A 267 -30.13 7.89 -26.36
CA GLU A 267 -30.53 9.30 -26.49
C GLU A 267 -31.53 9.48 -27.64
N ARG A 268 -32.64 10.14 -27.33
CA ARG A 268 -33.72 10.42 -28.29
C ARG A 268 -34.08 11.90 -28.28
N ASP A 269 -34.50 12.42 -29.44
CA ASP A 269 -35.05 13.77 -29.55
C ASP A 269 -36.48 13.85 -28.97
N SER A 270 -37.07 15.05 -29.03
CA SER A 270 -38.45 15.29 -28.59
C SER A 270 -39.51 14.49 -29.36
N ASN A 271 -39.15 13.92 -30.51
CA ASN A 271 -40.01 13.06 -31.33
C ASN A 271 -39.71 11.57 -31.13
N HIS A 272 -38.96 11.21 -30.07
CA HIS A 272 -38.52 9.86 -29.75
C HIS A 272 -37.60 9.19 -30.80
N GLN A 273 -36.96 9.95 -31.68
CA GLN A 273 -36.00 9.41 -32.63
C GLN A 273 -34.61 9.33 -32.01
N ILE A 274 -33.90 8.21 -32.22
CA ILE A 274 -32.52 8.04 -31.76
C ILE A 274 -31.63 9.08 -32.44
N ILE A 275 -30.94 9.90 -31.63
CA ILE A 275 -30.03 10.94 -32.13
C ILE A 275 -28.55 10.51 -32.13
N GLU A 276 -28.24 9.40 -31.46
CA GLU A 276 -26.93 8.76 -31.49
C GLU A 276 -26.59 8.33 -32.94
N LYS A 277 -25.38 8.63 -33.42
CA LYS A 277 -24.93 8.30 -34.79
C LYS A 277 -23.54 7.68 -34.75
N ILE A 278 -23.40 6.50 -35.37
CA ILE A 278 -22.14 5.79 -35.52
C ILE A 278 -22.01 5.25 -36.95
N SER A 279 -20.82 5.32 -37.53
CA SER A 279 -20.52 4.79 -38.87
C SER A 279 -20.04 3.35 -38.82
N ILE A 280 -20.08 2.65 -39.95
CA ILE A 280 -19.56 1.28 -40.04
C ILE A 280 -18.06 1.22 -39.76
N GLU A 281 -17.28 2.20 -40.25
CA GLU A 281 -15.84 2.29 -40.00
C GLU A 281 -15.54 2.41 -38.49
N GLN A 282 -16.34 3.19 -37.77
CA GLN A 282 -16.22 3.34 -36.32
C GLN A 282 -16.59 2.04 -35.58
N LEU A 283 -17.63 1.30 -36.01
CA LEU A 283 -17.95 -0.02 -35.46
C LEU A 283 -16.83 -1.03 -35.67
N GLN A 284 -16.14 -0.98 -36.81
CA GLN A 284 -14.99 -1.85 -37.07
C GLN A 284 -13.79 -1.54 -36.15
N ILE A 285 -13.61 -0.29 -35.71
CA ILE A 285 -12.60 0.06 -34.70
C ILE A 285 -12.96 -0.59 -33.35
N ILE A 286 -14.23 -0.57 -32.95
CA ILE A 286 -14.72 -1.23 -31.72
C ILE A 286 -14.51 -2.75 -31.82
N LYS A 287 -14.86 -3.37 -32.95
CA LYS A 287 -14.60 -4.80 -33.21
C LYS A 287 -13.12 -5.12 -33.08
N LYS A 288 -12.24 -4.33 -33.70
CA LYS A 288 -10.78 -4.50 -33.63
C LYS A 288 -10.24 -4.41 -32.19
N CYS A 289 -10.83 -3.55 -31.35
CA CYS A 289 -10.45 -3.42 -29.94
C CYS A 289 -10.52 -4.76 -29.20
N PHE A 290 -11.65 -5.46 -29.29
CA PHE A 290 -11.89 -6.68 -28.53
C PHE A 290 -11.35 -7.95 -29.20
N VAL A 291 -11.10 -7.89 -30.50
CA VAL A 291 -10.51 -9.00 -31.25
C VAL A 291 -8.99 -9.05 -31.07
N SER A 292 -8.30 -7.92 -31.24
CA SER A 292 -6.82 -7.89 -31.28
C SER A 292 -6.17 -6.74 -30.49
N GLY A 293 -6.92 -6.01 -29.67
CA GLY A 293 -6.38 -4.96 -28.79
C GLY A 293 -6.12 -3.59 -29.46
N ASN A 294 -6.38 -3.45 -30.75
CA ASN A 294 -6.22 -2.20 -31.52
C ASN A 294 -4.87 -1.46 -31.32
N ASP A 295 -3.77 -2.20 -31.21
CA ASP A 295 -2.42 -1.68 -30.95
C ASP A 295 -1.59 -1.37 -32.23
N ASN A 296 -2.26 -1.08 -33.34
CA ASN A 296 -1.65 -0.87 -34.68
C ASN A 296 -0.87 -2.07 -35.23
N THR A 297 -1.05 -3.28 -34.69
CA THR A 297 -0.62 -4.51 -35.38
C THR A 297 -1.32 -4.62 -36.75
N PRO A 298 -0.60 -5.04 -37.83
CA PRO A 298 -1.15 -5.12 -39.18
C PRO A 298 -2.42 -5.99 -39.24
N LYS A 299 -3.41 -5.54 -40.04
CA LYS A 299 -4.65 -6.30 -40.29
C LYS A 299 -4.30 -7.71 -40.76
N THR A 300 -4.45 -8.69 -39.87
CA THR A 300 -4.34 -10.10 -40.22
C THR A 300 -5.73 -10.71 -40.10
N LYS A 301 -6.13 -11.50 -41.11
CA LYS A 301 -7.34 -12.31 -41.02
C LYS A 301 -7.11 -13.32 -39.91
N LEU A 302 -7.76 -13.10 -38.79
CA LEU A 302 -7.81 -14.08 -37.70
C LEU A 302 -8.79 -15.19 -38.10
N PHE A 303 -8.59 -16.41 -37.61
CA PHE A 303 -9.61 -17.44 -37.69
C PHE A 303 -10.93 -16.90 -37.10
N GLU A 304 -12.07 -17.24 -37.70
CA GLU A 304 -13.38 -16.60 -37.44
C GLU A 304 -13.81 -16.66 -35.96
N ASP A 305 -13.25 -17.58 -35.17
CA ASP A 305 -13.56 -17.79 -33.75
C ASP A 305 -12.50 -17.30 -32.75
N TRP A 306 -11.41 -16.65 -33.20
CA TRP A 306 -10.33 -16.22 -32.30
C TRP A 306 -10.55 -14.83 -31.69
N ARG A 307 -10.52 -14.75 -30.34
CA ARG A 307 -10.51 -13.48 -29.58
C ARG A 307 -9.38 -13.47 -28.57
N LEU A 308 -8.84 -12.28 -28.33
CA LEU A 308 -7.81 -12.08 -27.31
C LEU A 308 -8.40 -12.09 -25.89
N PHE A 309 -9.53 -11.40 -25.70
CA PHE A 309 -10.21 -11.27 -24.41
C PHE A 309 -11.35 -12.28 -24.30
N ASN A 310 -11.44 -12.95 -23.14
CA ASN A 310 -12.52 -13.88 -22.81
C ASN A 310 -13.16 -13.46 -21.48
N PHE A 311 -14.38 -12.95 -21.55
CA PHE A 311 -15.15 -12.40 -20.43
C PHE A 311 -15.87 -13.46 -19.57
N ASP A 312 -15.87 -14.73 -19.98
CA ASP A 312 -16.20 -15.84 -19.08
C ASP A 312 -15.08 -16.07 -18.05
N ILE A 313 -13.83 -15.81 -18.47
CA ILE A 313 -12.66 -15.97 -17.62
C ILE A 313 -12.33 -14.71 -16.82
N ILE A 314 -12.38 -13.53 -17.47
CA ILE A 314 -12.13 -12.22 -16.85
C ILE A 314 -13.13 -11.97 -15.71
N GLN A 315 -12.61 -11.66 -14.54
CA GLN A 315 -13.41 -11.39 -13.35
C GLN A 315 -14.13 -10.04 -13.41
N ILE A 316 -15.32 -9.95 -12.80
CA ILE A 316 -16.16 -8.74 -12.83
C ILE A 316 -15.46 -7.56 -12.17
N GLU A 317 -14.77 -7.82 -11.06
CA GLU A 317 -13.97 -6.84 -10.33
C GLU A 317 -12.87 -6.25 -11.21
N LEU A 318 -12.34 -7.06 -12.13
CA LEU A 318 -11.35 -6.64 -13.12
C LEU A 318 -11.96 -5.75 -14.19
N LEU A 319 -13.20 -6.02 -14.60
CA LEU A 319 -13.88 -5.24 -15.62
C LEU A 319 -14.16 -3.81 -15.15
N SER A 320 -14.57 -3.64 -13.89
CA SER A 320 -14.73 -2.33 -13.26
C SER A 320 -13.40 -1.57 -13.16
N GLU A 321 -12.31 -2.25 -12.77
CA GLU A 321 -10.95 -1.69 -12.73
C GLU A 321 -10.52 -1.17 -14.11
N ILE A 322 -10.74 -1.99 -15.14
CA ILE A 322 -10.36 -1.66 -16.52
C ILE A 322 -11.13 -0.44 -17.02
N TYR A 323 -12.44 -0.38 -16.77
CA TYR A 323 -13.25 0.72 -17.26
C TYR A 323 -12.95 2.04 -16.52
N GLU A 324 -12.72 2.01 -15.21
CA GLU A 324 -12.31 3.21 -14.45
C GLU A 324 -10.97 3.77 -14.95
N ASN A 325 -9.98 2.90 -15.12
CA ASN A 325 -8.67 3.30 -15.66
C ASN A 325 -8.79 3.89 -17.07
N PHE A 326 -9.67 3.31 -17.90
CA PHE A 326 -10.00 3.84 -19.21
C PHE A 326 -10.61 5.26 -19.15
N LEU A 327 -11.57 5.50 -18.26
CA LEU A 327 -12.15 6.84 -18.07
C LEU A 327 -11.09 7.85 -17.61
N ALA A 328 -10.24 7.47 -16.65
CA ALA A 328 -9.20 8.34 -16.11
C ALA A 328 -8.11 8.71 -17.14
N GLU A 329 -7.90 7.88 -18.17
CA GLU A 329 -6.98 8.18 -19.27
C GLU A 329 -7.60 8.99 -20.40
N THR A 330 -8.92 8.93 -20.58
CA THR A 330 -9.62 9.58 -21.70
C THR A 330 -10.31 10.89 -21.32
N ASP A 331 -10.56 11.13 -20.04
CA ASP A 331 -11.16 12.38 -19.55
C ASP A 331 -10.19 13.12 -18.60
N PRO A 332 -9.60 14.25 -19.03
CA PRO A 332 -8.70 15.05 -18.20
C PRO A 332 -9.36 15.60 -16.93
N THR A 333 -10.68 15.83 -16.94
CA THR A 333 -11.42 16.39 -15.80
C THR A 333 -11.49 15.37 -14.64
N LEU A 334 -11.58 14.08 -14.98
CA LEU A 334 -11.48 12.95 -14.06
C LEU A 334 -10.06 12.74 -13.49
N LYS A 335 -9.03 13.40 -14.02
CA LYS A 335 -7.63 13.24 -13.56
C LYS A 335 -7.13 14.44 -12.76
N GLU A 336 -7.50 15.66 -13.16
CA GLU A 336 -7.07 16.91 -12.51
C GLU A 336 -7.95 17.33 -11.31
N ASN A 337 -9.26 17.06 -11.34
CA ASN A 337 -10.22 17.58 -10.35
C ASN A 337 -10.69 16.56 -9.31
N SER A 338 -10.65 15.26 -9.61
CA SER A 338 -11.16 14.21 -8.73
C SER A 338 -10.14 13.82 -7.63
N GLY A 339 -8.84 13.75 -7.96
CA GLY A 339 -7.85 13.10 -7.10
C GLY A 339 -8.15 11.61 -6.89
N THR A 340 -8.98 11.00 -7.74
CA THR A 340 -9.40 9.59 -7.66
C THR A 340 -8.25 8.70 -8.08
N TYR A 341 -7.78 7.91 -7.13
CA TYR A 341 -6.95 6.74 -7.40
C TYR A 341 -7.81 5.52 -7.12
N TYR A 342 -7.83 4.59 -8.06
CA TYR A 342 -8.47 3.28 -7.90
C TYR A 342 -8.07 2.67 -6.55
N THR A 343 -9.07 2.25 -5.77
CA THR A 343 -8.83 1.58 -4.48
C THR A 343 -8.52 0.11 -4.73
N PRO A 344 -7.32 -0.38 -4.38
CA PRO A 344 -6.94 -1.75 -4.72
C PRO A 344 -7.81 -2.78 -3.98
N PRO A 345 -8.26 -3.88 -4.64
CA PRO A 345 -9.23 -4.81 -4.07
C PRO A 345 -8.85 -5.38 -2.71
N SER A 346 -7.55 -5.61 -2.49
CA SER A 346 -7.04 -6.09 -1.21
C SER A 346 -7.23 -5.11 -0.05
N LEU A 347 -7.26 -3.81 -0.32
CA LEU A 347 -7.51 -2.78 0.69
C LEU A 347 -9.01 -2.71 1.02
N VAL A 348 -9.86 -2.85 0.00
CA VAL A 348 -11.32 -2.96 0.15
C VAL A 348 -11.66 -4.18 0.99
N GLU A 349 -11.11 -5.34 0.63
CA GLU A 349 -11.30 -6.58 1.36
C GLU A 349 -10.83 -6.48 2.80
N PHE A 350 -9.68 -5.83 3.03
CA PHE A 350 -9.17 -5.58 4.38
C PHE A 350 -10.12 -4.76 5.24
N ILE A 351 -10.59 -3.61 4.75
CA ILE A 351 -11.54 -2.76 5.48
C ILE A 351 -12.84 -3.52 5.77
N LEU A 352 -13.37 -4.21 4.77
CA LEU A 352 -14.61 -4.95 4.92
C LEU A 352 -14.42 -6.20 5.79
N ASN A 353 -13.25 -6.84 5.87
CA ASN A 353 -13.04 -7.97 6.79
C ASN A 353 -13.13 -7.52 8.27
N GLU A 354 -12.74 -6.28 8.55
CA GLU A 354 -12.83 -5.70 9.90
C GLU A 354 -14.26 -5.29 10.26
N LYS A 355 -15.09 -4.82 9.31
CA LYS A 355 -16.42 -4.22 9.59
C LYS A 355 -17.62 -4.93 8.97
N LEU A 356 -17.39 -5.80 8.01
CA LEU A 356 -18.40 -6.62 7.34
C LEU A 356 -17.85 -8.04 7.03
N PRO A 357 -17.37 -8.79 8.05
CA PRO A 357 -16.81 -10.13 7.86
C PRO A 357 -17.86 -11.12 7.34
N VAL A 358 -17.44 -12.14 6.61
CA VAL A 358 -18.31 -13.25 6.21
C VAL A 358 -18.00 -14.55 6.96
N ASN A 359 -16.99 -14.54 7.83
CA ASN A 359 -16.56 -15.70 8.61
C ASN A 359 -17.44 -15.86 9.87
N ASN A 360 -17.28 -16.95 10.64
CA ASN A 360 -17.83 -17.09 12.00
C ASN A 360 -19.37 -16.96 12.16
N ASN A 361 -20.16 -17.72 11.39
CA ASN A 361 -21.63 -17.76 11.50
C ASN A 361 -22.35 -16.40 11.36
N GLU A 362 -21.71 -15.40 10.76
CA GLU A 362 -22.33 -14.09 10.46
C GLU A 362 -23.55 -14.26 9.54
N THR A 363 -24.74 -13.98 10.08
CA THR A 363 -26.03 -14.09 9.38
C THR A 363 -26.72 -12.73 9.21
N GLN A 364 -26.24 -11.65 9.84
CA GLN A 364 -26.85 -10.34 9.71
C GLN A 364 -26.56 -9.73 8.33
N TYR A 365 -27.55 -9.78 7.43
CA TYR A 365 -27.46 -9.26 6.07
C TYR A 365 -28.19 -7.92 5.86
N ASN A 366 -29.03 -7.50 6.83
CA ASN A 366 -29.69 -6.19 6.81
C ASN A 366 -28.76 -5.16 7.45
N VAL A 367 -27.82 -4.65 6.67
CA VAL A 367 -26.83 -3.64 7.08
C VAL A 367 -26.83 -2.54 6.04
N LYS A 368 -27.27 -1.33 6.42
CA LYS A 368 -27.34 -0.19 5.52
C LYS A 368 -25.96 0.45 5.35
N ILE A 369 -25.39 0.35 4.15
CA ILE A 369 -24.01 0.72 3.83
C ILE A 369 -23.96 1.91 2.87
N LEU A 370 -23.10 2.88 3.17
CA LEU A 370 -22.81 4.02 2.30
C LEU A 370 -21.32 4.10 1.93
N ASP A 371 -21.04 4.31 0.64
CA ASP A 371 -19.78 4.91 0.20
C ASP A 371 -20.01 6.38 -0.20
N PRO A 372 -19.46 7.36 0.55
CA PRO A 372 -19.73 8.78 0.35
C PRO A 372 -18.96 9.39 -0.82
N SER A 373 -18.15 8.60 -1.53
CA SER A 373 -17.38 9.01 -2.72
C SER A 373 -17.11 7.77 -3.57
N CYS A 374 -18.19 7.15 -4.05
CA CYS A 374 -18.15 5.74 -4.43
C CYS A 374 -17.36 5.44 -5.71
N GLY A 375 -17.03 6.44 -6.54
CA GLY A 375 -16.26 6.23 -7.76
C GLY A 375 -16.86 5.13 -8.63
N SER A 376 -16.08 4.10 -8.94
CA SER A 376 -16.53 2.91 -9.69
C SER A 376 -17.34 1.88 -8.88
N GLY A 377 -17.55 2.11 -7.58
CA GLY A 377 -18.42 1.31 -6.73
C GLY A 377 -17.78 0.04 -6.16
N ILE A 378 -16.46 -0.10 -6.13
CA ILE A 378 -15.79 -1.33 -5.65
C ILE A 378 -16.17 -1.71 -4.21
N PHE A 379 -16.25 -0.74 -3.28
CA PHE A 379 -16.73 -1.00 -1.91
C PHE A 379 -18.19 -1.46 -1.88
N LEU A 380 -19.03 -0.89 -2.75
CA LEU A 380 -20.45 -1.22 -2.83
C LEU A 380 -20.67 -2.64 -3.38
N VAL A 381 -19.93 -3.01 -4.42
CA VAL A 381 -19.97 -4.35 -5.04
C VAL A 381 -19.50 -5.42 -4.06
N GLU A 382 -18.37 -5.20 -3.38
CA GLU A 382 -17.86 -6.18 -2.41
C GLU A 382 -18.75 -6.28 -1.18
N SER A 383 -19.34 -5.17 -0.73
CA SER A 383 -20.35 -5.18 0.33
C SER A 383 -21.59 -5.98 -0.09
N PHE A 384 -22.13 -5.75 -1.29
CA PHE A 384 -23.26 -6.49 -1.82
C PHE A 384 -23.03 -8.00 -1.83
N LYS A 385 -21.88 -8.45 -2.35
CA LYS A 385 -21.51 -9.88 -2.36
C LYS A 385 -21.47 -10.49 -0.96
N ARG A 386 -20.97 -9.75 0.02
CA ARG A 386 -20.90 -10.19 1.43
C ARG A 386 -22.29 -10.30 2.04
N LEU A 387 -23.18 -9.33 1.79
CA LEU A 387 -24.56 -9.40 2.25
C LEU A 387 -25.33 -10.57 1.62
N VAL A 388 -25.13 -10.84 0.32
CA VAL A 388 -25.67 -12.04 -0.33
C VAL A 388 -25.18 -13.32 0.34
N LYS A 389 -23.88 -13.41 0.65
CA LYS A 389 -23.31 -14.56 1.36
C LYS A 389 -23.86 -14.73 2.77
N ARG A 390 -24.05 -13.63 3.51
CA ARG A 390 -24.69 -13.66 4.84
C ARG A 390 -26.16 -14.06 4.74
N TYR A 391 -26.88 -13.62 3.70
CA TYR A 391 -28.26 -14.04 3.43
C TYR A 391 -28.34 -15.55 3.15
N GLU A 392 -27.46 -16.06 2.28
CA GLU A 392 -27.35 -17.50 1.99
C GLU A 392 -27.15 -18.31 3.27
N LYS A 393 -26.25 -17.86 4.16
CA LYS A 393 -26.02 -18.50 5.46
C LYS A 393 -27.25 -18.42 6.37
N ALA A 394 -27.86 -17.24 6.50
CA ALA A 394 -29.05 -17.03 7.33
C ALA A 394 -30.23 -17.93 6.94
N HIS A 395 -30.33 -18.29 5.65
CA HIS A 395 -31.41 -19.11 5.09
C HIS A 395 -30.98 -20.53 4.71
N ASN A 396 -29.76 -20.97 5.09
CA ASN A 396 -29.20 -22.28 4.74
C ASN A 396 -29.25 -22.60 3.22
N LEU A 397 -29.05 -21.59 2.38
CA LEU A 397 -29.00 -21.73 0.92
C LEU A 397 -27.56 -22.01 0.48
N LYS A 398 -27.38 -22.94 -0.47
CA LYS A 398 -26.07 -23.15 -1.09
C LYS A 398 -25.68 -21.98 -2.00
N ASN A 399 -26.62 -21.47 -2.78
CA ASN A 399 -26.47 -20.32 -3.67
C ASN A 399 -27.82 -19.59 -3.78
N LEU A 400 -27.81 -18.26 -3.66
CA LEU A 400 -28.96 -17.41 -3.92
C LEU A 400 -29.00 -17.00 -5.39
N SER A 401 -30.05 -17.40 -6.10
CA SER A 401 -30.29 -17.04 -7.51
C SER A 401 -31.66 -16.38 -7.74
N ASP A 402 -32.41 -16.07 -6.68
CA ASP A 402 -33.68 -15.35 -6.79
C ASP A 402 -33.43 -13.87 -7.08
N PHE A 403 -33.83 -13.43 -8.27
CA PHE A 403 -33.63 -12.06 -8.74
C PHE A 403 -34.26 -11.01 -7.82
N ASN A 404 -35.47 -11.26 -7.32
CA ASN A 404 -36.20 -10.27 -6.51
C ASN A 404 -35.52 -10.08 -5.16
N ILE A 405 -35.06 -11.18 -4.55
CA ILE A 405 -34.31 -11.13 -3.29
C ILE A 405 -32.97 -10.41 -3.49
N LEU A 406 -32.24 -10.71 -4.57
CA LEU A 406 -30.99 -10.02 -4.91
C LEU A 406 -31.21 -8.51 -5.10
N VAL A 407 -32.26 -8.12 -5.84
CA VAL A 407 -32.64 -6.71 -6.01
C VAL A 407 -33.04 -6.08 -4.68
N GLN A 408 -33.75 -6.80 -3.81
CA GLN A 408 -34.12 -6.31 -2.48
C GLN A 408 -32.88 -6.03 -1.63
N ILE A 409 -31.98 -7.01 -1.49
CA ILE A 409 -30.72 -6.85 -0.73
C ILE A 409 -29.95 -5.64 -1.26
N LEU A 410 -29.82 -5.51 -2.58
CA LEU A 410 -29.14 -4.39 -3.22
C LEU A 410 -29.81 -3.04 -2.89
N LYS A 411 -31.13 -2.94 -3.09
CA LYS A 411 -31.87 -1.67 -2.93
C LYS A 411 -32.00 -1.20 -1.48
N GLU A 412 -32.09 -2.13 -0.53
CA GLU A 412 -32.30 -1.81 0.89
C GLU A 412 -30.98 -1.51 1.62
N ASN A 413 -29.84 -2.00 1.12
CA ASN A 413 -28.59 -1.99 1.87
C ASN A 413 -27.43 -1.24 1.19
N ILE A 414 -27.44 -1.04 -0.14
CA ILE A 414 -26.27 -0.53 -0.87
C ILE A 414 -26.51 0.88 -1.38
N PHE A 415 -25.75 1.85 -0.87
CA PHE A 415 -25.89 3.26 -1.21
C PHE A 415 -24.55 3.92 -1.53
N GLY A 416 -24.54 4.87 -2.46
CA GLY A 416 -23.33 5.58 -2.87
C GLY A 416 -23.61 7.03 -3.24
N ILE A 417 -22.63 7.91 -3.03
CA ILE A 417 -22.65 9.28 -3.53
C ILE A 417 -21.41 9.49 -4.40
N GLU A 418 -21.60 10.01 -5.60
CA GLU A 418 -20.51 10.36 -6.51
C GLU A 418 -20.90 11.62 -7.29
N ILE A 419 -19.94 12.53 -7.47
CA ILE A 419 -20.20 13.81 -8.14
C ILE A 419 -20.09 13.68 -9.65
N HIS A 420 -19.32 12.71 -10.16
CA HIS A 420 -19.07 12.54 -11.59
C HIS A 420 -20.10 11.62 -12.27
N PRO A 421 -20.87 12.12 -13.26
CA PRO A 421 -21.94 11.36 -13.91
C PRO A 421 -21.49 10.07 -14.61
N GLN A 422 -20.25 10.03 -15.13
CA GLN A 422 -19.75 8.80 -15.75
C GLN A 422 -19.29 7.79 -14.70
N ALA A 423 -18.69 8.22 -13.59
CA ALA A 423 -18.17 7.29 -12.57
C ALA A 423 -19.33 6.58 -11.86
N ILE A 424 -20.40 7.32 -11.53
CA ILE A 424 -21.58 6.73 -10.91
C ILE A 424 -22.31 5.72 -11.82
N LYS A 425 -22.24 5.90 -13.15
CA LYS A 425 -22.70 4.89 -14.12
C LYS A 425 -21.85 3.62 -14.07
N VAL A 426 -20.54 3.73 -13.84
CA VAL A 426 -19.66 2.57 -13.61
C VAL A 426 -20.01 1.85 -12.32
N ALA A 427 -20.32 2.58 -11.24
CA ALA A 427 -20.78 1.98 -9.99
C ALA A 427 -22.08 1.18 -10.20
N ALA A 428 -23.06 1.77 -10.88
CA ALA A 428 -24.29 1.09 -11.23
C ALA A 428 -24.03 -0.14 -12.11
N PHE A 429 -23.15 -0.02 -13.10
CA PHE A 429 -22.79 -1.11 -14.02
C PHE A 429 -22.17 -2.30 -13.27
N SER A 430 -21.24 -2.00 -12.36
CA SER A 430 -20.53 -3.01 -11.57
C SER A 430 -21.47 -3.74 -10.63
N LEU A 431 -22.44 -3.04 -10.04
CA LEU A 431 -23.49 -3.65 -9.22
C LEU A 431 -24.43 -4.53 -10.05
N TYR A 432 -24.80 -4.11 -11.26
CA TYR A 432 -25.61 -4.95 -12.16
C TYR A 432 -24.87 -6.22 -12.57
N LEU A 433 -23.58 -6.13 -12.89
CA LEU A 433 -22.77 -7.31 -13.19
C LEU A 433 -22.70 -8.26 -11.98
N ALA A 434 -22.45 -7.73 -10.78
CA ALA A 434 -22.41 -8.54 -9.55
C ALA A 434 -23.76 -9.23 -9.24
N LEU A 435 -24.88 -8.59 -9.61
CA LEU A 435 -26.21 -9.17 -9.50
C LEU A 435 -26.45 -10.25 -10.56
N VAL A 436 -26.17 -9.95 -11.83
CA VAL A 436 -26.37 -10.86 -12.97
C VAL A 436 -25.50 -12.12 -12.84
N ASP A 437 -24.30 -12.01 -12.27
CA ASP A 437 -23.40 -13.14 -11.99
C ASP A 437 -23.99 -14.19 -11.04
N LYS A 438 -25.04 -13.85 -10.29
CA LYS A 438 -25.77 -14.79 -9.42
C LYS A 438 -26.91 -15.54 -10.12
N LEU A 439 -27.24 -15.16 -11.35
CA LEU A 439 -28.37 -15.72 -12.12
C LEU A 439 -27.87 -16.76 -13.13
N ASP A 440 -28.76 -17.66 -13.53
CA ASP A 440 -28.48 -18.58 -14.63
C ASP A 440 -28.45 -17.82 -15.97
N PRO A 441 -27.31 -17.78 -16.68
CA PRO A 441 -27.17 -17.07 -17.95
C PRO A 441 -28.23 -17.48 -18.99
N LYS A 442 -28.64 -18.76 -19.00
CA LYS A 442 -29.59 -19.29 -19.99
C LYS A 442 -30.98 -18.66 -19.87
N ASN A 443 -31.34 -18.22 -18.67
CA ASN A 443 -32.67 -17.70 -18.37
C ASN A 443 -32.73 -16.16 -18.45
N LEU A 444 -31.59 -15.48 -18.54
CA LEU A 444 -31.50 -14.02 -18.49
C LEU A 444 -32.40 -13.32 -19.51
N TRP A 445 -32.42 -13.80 -20.76
CA TRP A 445 -33.25 -13.22 -21.83
C TRP A 445 -34.65 -13.82 -21.92
N GLN A 446 -34.92 -14.94 -21.24
CA GLN A 446 -36.20 -15.63 -21.30
C GLN A 446 -37.20 -15.07 -20.28
N ASN A 447 -36.70 -14.59 -19.14
CA ASN A 447 -37.54 -14.04 -18.09
C ASN A 447 -37.72 -12.52 -18.24
N ALA A 448 -38.87 -12.10 -18.78
CA ALA A 448 -39.20 -10.69 -18.96
C ALA A 448 -39.28 -9.88 -17.63
N ASN A 449 -39.32 -10.56 -16.48
CA ASN A 449 -39.33 -9.91 -15.17
C ASN A 449 -37.92 -9.56 -14.64
N TYR A 450 -36.83 -9.98 -15.31
CA TYR A 450 -35.46 -9.62 -14.93
C TYR A 450 -35.08 -8.21 -15.40
N LYS A 451 -35.85 -7.22 -14.96
CA LYS A 451 -35.57 -5.81 -15.19
C LYS A 451 -34.70 -5.26 -14.08
N LEU A 452 -33.51 -4.79 -14.44
CA LEU A 452 -32.58 -4.14 -13.51
C LEU A 452 -33.25 -2.89 -12.91
N PRO A 453 -33.10 -2.66 -11.60
CA PRO A 453 -33.70 -1.51 -10.94
C PRO A 453 -33.02 -0.22 -11.37
N TYR A 454 -33.74 0.90 -11.38
CA TYR A 454 -33.11 2.22 -11.45
C TYR A 454 -32.35 2.49 -10.15
N LEU A 455 -31.01 2.55 -10.22
CA LEU A 455 -30.15 2.81 -9.07
C LEU A 455 -29.75 4.28 -8.97
N ILE A 456 -29.59 4.96 -10.10
CA ILE A 456 -29.00 6.29 -10.15
C ILE A 456 -30.09 7.35 -9.90
N ASN A 457 -29.89 8.13 -8.85
CA ASN A 457 -30.59 9.37 -8.60
C ASN A 457 -29.82 10.51 -9.28
N ASP A 458 -30.21 10.82 -10.52
CA ASP A 458 -29.72 11.99 -11.24
C ASP A 458 -30.72 13.16 -11.07
N PRO A 459 -30.27 14.35 -10.63
CA PRO A 459 -31.10 15.56 -10.63
C PRO A 459 -31.60 15.98 -12.01
N GLU A 460 -30.89 15.63 -13.09
CA GLU A 460 -31.24 15.99 -14.47
C GLU A 460 -32.27 15.04 -15.10
N GLU A 461 -32.56 13.91 -14.44
CA GLU A 461 -33.57 12.97 -14.92
C GLU A 461 -34.99 13.54 -14.72
N SER A 462 -35.66 13.80 -15.84
CA SER A 462 -37.01 14.38 -15.89
C SER A 462 -38.11 13.42 -15.47
N ASP A 463 -37.90 12.10 -15.61
CA ASP A 463 -38.87 11.07 -15.25
C ASP A 463 -38.63 10.57 -13.82
N GLU A 464 -39.48 10.98 -12.88
CA GLU A 464 -39.35 10.57 -11.47
C GLU A 464 -39.35 9.05 -11.27
N GLN A 465 -40.01 8.28 -12.14
CA GLN A 465 -40.02 6.81 -12.03
C GLN A 465 -38.67 6.19 -12.41
N LYS A 466 -37.82 6.92 -13.15
CA LYS A 466 -36.47 6.51 -13.54
C LYS A 466 -35.39 6.99 -12.58
N ARG A 467 -35.75 7.79 -11.58
CA ARG A 467 -34.84 8.27 -10.54
C ARG A 467 -34.67 7.19 -9.48
N GLY A 468 -33.51 6.56 -9.46
CA GLY A 468 -33.15 5.58 -8.45
C GLY A 468 -33.00 6.19 -7.06
N LYS A 469 -32.79 5.35 -6.05
CA LYS A 469 -32.70 5.75 -4.63
C LYS A 469 -31.43 5.27 -3.93
N ASN A 470 -30.47 4.74 -4.69
CA ASN A 470 -29.29 4.06 -4.15
C ASN A 470 -28.01 4.84 -4.45
N LEU A 471 -27.82 5.28 -5.68
CA LEU A 471 -26.60 5.95 -6.14
C LEU A 471 -26.91 7.42 -6.47
N PHE A 472 -26.42 8.37 -5.70
CA PHE A 472 -26.75 9.78 -5.83
C PHE A 472 -25.67 10.54 -6.59
N CYS A 473 -26.00 11.05 -7.78
CA CYS A 473 -25.10 11.86 -8.59
C CYS A 473 -25.05 13.31 -8.05
N ARG A 474 -24.31 13.54 -6.95
CA ARG A 474 -24.34 14.78 -6.15
C ARG A 474 -22.99 15.06 -5.48
N ASP A 475 -22.80 16.30 -5.04
CA ASP A 475 -21.70 16.67 -4.15
C ASP A 475 -22.02 16.25 -2.70
N THR A 476 -21.29 15.26 -2.18
CA THR A 476 -21.38 14.77 -0.80
C THR A 476 -21.29 15.87 0.27
N ILE A 477 -20.53 16.93 0.00
CA ILE A 477 -20.25 18.00 0.97
C ILE A 477 -21.39 19.01 1.03
N SER A 478 -22.24 19.05 0.01
CA SER A 478 -23.44 19.89 -0.02
C SER A 478 -24.47 19.49 1.07
N ASP A 479 -25.55 20.26 1.18
CA ASP A 479 -26.63 19.91 2.09
C ASP A 479 -27.52 18.82 1.49
N LEU A 480 -27.41 17.63 2.07
CA LEU A 480 -28.14 16.42 1.69
C LEU A 480 -29.11 15.97 2.80
N SER A 481 -29.36 16.81 3.80
CA SER A 481 -30.22 16.48 4.95
C SER A 481 -31.68 16.22 4.58
N HIS A 482 -32.13 16.80 3.46
CA HIS A 482 -33.48 16.62 2.92
C HIS A 482 -33.70 15.26 2.23
N ILE A 483 -32.66 14.44 2.07
CA ILE A 483 -32.74 13.12 1.41
C ILE A 483 -32.78 12.06 2.51
N GLU A 484 -33.97 11.51 2.76
CA GLU A 484 -34.22 10.52 3.83
C GLU A 484 -33.39 9.24 3.64
N GLU A 485 -33.22 8.79 2.39
CA GLU A 485 -32.44 7.60 2.07
C GLU A 485 -30.96 7.74 2.50
N LEU A 486 -30.45 8.97 2.59
CA LEU A 486 -29.07 9.26 2.99
C LEU A 486 -28.88 9.46 4.50
N GLN A 487 -29.81 8.98 5.33
CA GLN A 487 -29.70 9.05 6.79
C GLN A 487 -29.59 7.66 7.45
N ASN A 488 -29.01 7.64 8.65
CA ASN A 488 -28.96 6.47 9.55
C ASN A 488 -28.32 5.22 8.92
N PHE A 489 -27.11 5.35 8.40
CA PHE A 489 -26.33 4.20 7.94
C PHE A 489 -25.70 3.46 9.12
N ASP A 490 -25.64 2.13 8.99
CA ASP A 490 -24.98 1.24 9.95
C ASP A 490 -23.47 1.19 9.72
N LEU A 491 -23.05 1.33 8.46
CA LEU A 491 -21.65 1.28 8.06
C LEU A 491 -21.34 2.27 6.95
N ILE A 492 -20.26 3.03 7.10
CA ILE A 492 -19.70 3.88 6.05
C ILE A 492 -18.28 3.43 5.72
N VAL A 493 -18.06 3.09 4.45
CA VAL A 493 -16.76 2.62 3.94
C VAL A 493 -16.45 3.34 2.64
N GLY A 494 -15.18 3.60 2.34
CA GLY A 494 -14.83 4.28 1.09
C GLY A 494 -13.44 4.89 1.06
N ASN A 495 -13.11 5.44 -0.11
CA ASN A 495 -11.87 6.15 -0.38
C ASN A 495 -12.12 7.62 -0.80
N PRO A 496 -12.31 8.54 0.16
CA PRO A 496 -12.50 9.95 -0.14
C PRO A 496 -11.38 10.58 -0.96
N PRO A 497 -11.67 11.62 -1.76
CA PRO A 497 -10.67 12.26 -2.61
C PRO A 497 -9.59 13.02 -1.81
N PHE A 498 -8.36 13.01 -2.30
CA PHE A 498 -7.22 13.74 -1.70
C PHE A 498 -6.87 15.01 -2.48
N GLY A 499 -6.27 15.99 -1.79
CA GLY A 499 -5.64 17.14 -2.44
C GLY A 499 -5.93 18.48 -1.77
N THR A 500 -5.04 19.44 -2.05
CA THR A 500 -5.11 20.84 -1.56
C THR A 500 -5.24 21.86 -2.69
N LYS A 501 -5.11 21.43 -3.95
CA LYS A 501 -5.18 22.29 -5.14
C LYS A 501 -6.56 22.20 -5.77
N SER A 502 -6.98 23.28 -6.45
CA SER A 502 -8.24 23.33 -7.20
C SER A 502 -9.46 22.86 -6.41
N LEU A 503 -9.54 23.25 -5.12
CA LEU A 503 -10.65 22.85 -4.25
C LEU A 503 -11.96 23.49 -4.70
N GLN A 504 -13.01 22.68 -4.77
CA GLN A 504 -14.40 23.11 -4.98
C GLN A 504 -14.85 24.09 -3.90
N ASN A 505 -15.82 24.93 -4.24
CA ASN A 505 -16.32 25.95 -3.32
C ASN A 505 -16.98 25.32 -2.07
N SER A 506 -17.75 24.25 -2.24
CA SER A 506 -18.36 23.49 -1.14
C SER A 506 -17.32 23.03 -0.11
N ILE A 507 -16.24 22.39 -0.56
CA ILE A 507 -15.11 21.97 0.29
C ILE A 507 -14.47 23.16 1.01
N ARG A 508 -14.24 24.28 0.30
CA ARG A 508 -13.62 25.49 0.89
C ARG A 508 -14.50 26.08 1.98
N THR A 509 -15.78 26.29 1.68
CA THR A 509 -16.78 26.83 2.61
C THR A 509 -16.90 25.92 3.84
N TYR A 510 -17.03 24.61 3.64
CA TYR A 510 -17.11 23.64 4.75
C TYR A 510 -15.87 23.68 5.65
N CYS A 511 -14.68 23.72 5.05
CA CYS A 511 -13.43 23.83 5.80
C CYS A 511 -13.33 25.16 6.56
N ASP A 512 -13.75 26.27 5.95
CA ASP A 512 -13.72 27.59 6.59
C ASP A 512 -14.71 27.65 7.77
N GLU A 513 -15.93 27.13 7.61
CA GLU A 513 -16.95 27.03 8.66
C GLU A 513 -16.50 26.17 9.85
N LYS A 514 -15.89 25.00 9.59
CA LYS A 514 -15.39 24.11 10.64
C LYS A 514 -13.99 24.50 11.15
N GLY A 515 -13.32 25.43 10.49
CA GLY A 515 -11.92 25.79 10.77
C GLY A 515 -10.92 24.67 10.48
N PHE A 516 -11.25 23.75 9.56
CA PHE A 516 -10.38 22.66 9.13
C PHE A 516 -9.37 23.11 8.08
N ALA A 517 -8.35 22.28 7.85
CA ALA A 517 -7.40 22.53 6.77
C ALA A 517 -8.11 22.39 5.42
N LYS A 518 -7.72 23.22 4.44
CA LYS A 518 -8.23 23.17 3.06
C LYS A 518 -7.68 21.94 2.33
N GLU A 519 -8.26 20.79 2.65
CA GLU A 519 -7.91 19.46 2.16
C GLU A 519 -9.19 18.68 1.88
N LYS A 520 -9.30 18.09 0.67
CA LYS A 520 -10.53 17.45 0.20
C LYS A 520 -11.10 16.39 1.15
N VAL A 521 -10.25 15.57 1.77
CA VAL A 521 -10.69 14.41 2.58
C VAL A 521 -11.35 14.79 3.91
N LEU A 522 -10.99 15.92 4.53
CA LEU A 522 -11.44 16.25 5.89
C LEU A 522 -12.96 16.44 5.99
N PRO A 523 -13.62 17.18 5.08
CA PRO A 523 -15.08 17.25 5.06
C PRO A 523 -15.78 15.90 4.94
N PHE A 524 -15.24 14.95 4.16
CA PHE A 524 -15.85 13.62 4.00
C PHE A 524 -15.82 12.82 5.31
N LEU A 525 -14.67 12.78 6.00
CA LEU A 525 -14.57 12.12 7.31
C LEU A 525 -15.56 12.73 8.32
N HIS A 526 -15.70 14.06 8.31
CA HIS A 526 -16.66 14.71 9.19
C HIS A 526 -18.12 14.43 8.78
N LYS A 527 -18.48 14.56 7.50
CA LYS A 527 -19.82 14.30 6.98
C LYS A 527 -20.28 12.86 7.21
N ALA A 528 -19.37 11.88 7.16
CA ALA A 528 -19.69 10.49 7.46
C ALA A 528 -20.37 10.33 8.84
N THR A 529 -19.94 11.07 9.86
CA THR A 529 -20.58 11.03 11.20
C THR A 529 -22.01 11.59 11.22
N LEU A 530 -22.40 12.38 10.22
CA LEU A 530 -23.76 12.91 10.08
C LEU A 530 -24.67 11.89 9.37
N PHE A 531 -24.11 11.13 8.41
CA PHE A 531 -24.81 10.06 7.72
C PHE A 531 -24.97 8.81 8.60
N ALA A 532 -24.00 8.53 9.48
CA ALA A 532 -23.99 7.40 10.42
C ALA A 532 -23.78 7.89 11.87
N PRO A 533 -24.79 8.50 12.51
CA PRO A 533 -24.67 8.95 13.90
C PRO A 533 -24.43 7.79 14.88
N LYS A 534 -25.00 6.61 14.58
CA LYS A 534 -24.87 5.38 15.40
C LYS A 534 -24.08 4.27 14.72
N GLY A 535 -23.71 4.47 13.46
CA GLY A 535 -23.01 3.47 12.66
C GLY A 535 -21.50 3.55 12.81
N GLU A 536 -20.84 2.52 12.30
CA GLU A 536 -19.39 2.43 12.22
C GLU A 536 -18.87 3.07 10.93
N ILE A 537 -17.66 3.64 10.99
CA ILE A 537 -17.06 4.34 9.86
C ILE A 537 -15.63 3.85 9.68
N ALA A 538 -15.28 3.46 8.45
CA ALA A 538 -13.92 3.10 8.06
C ALA A 538 -13.55 3.78 6.74
N LEU A 539 -12.79 4.88 6.83
CA LEU A 539 -12.43 5.71 5.68
C LEU A 539 -10.91 5.84 5.52
N ILE A 540 -10.48 5.88 4.27
CA ILE A 540 -9.08 6.14 3.89
C ILE A 540 -8.83 7.65 3.90
N PHE A 541 -7.67 8.06 4.40
CA PHE A 541 -7.25 9.46 4.41
C PHE A 541 -5.73 9.59 4.24
N ASN A 542 -5.26 10.80 3.95
CA ASN A 542 -3.82 11.05 3.81
C ASN A 542 -3.13 11.15 5.18
N THR A 543 -2.03 10.41 5.36
CA THR A 543 -1.36 10.25 6.68
C THR A 543 -0.93 11.59 7.30
N LYS A 544 -0.63 12.61 6.48
CA LYS A 544 -0.27 13.94 6.99
C LYS A 544 -1.31 14.56 7.92
N VAL A 545 -2.56 14.11 7.90
CA VAL A 545 -3.60 14.58 8.85
C VAL A 545 -3.24 14.23 10.29
N LEU A 546 -2.53 13.11 10.52
CA LEU A 546 -2.03 12.73 11.85
C LEU A 546 -0.82 13.57 12.28
N THR A 547 0.01 14.02 11.35
CA THR A 547 1.34 14.56 11.68
C THR A 547 1.53 16.06 11.41
N ASN A 548 0.66 16.69 10.61
CA ASN A 548 0.78 18.10 10.28
C ASN A 548 0.46 18.97 11.50
N THR A 549 1.38 19.88 11.83
CA THR A 549 1.33 20.70 13.04
C THR A 549 0.61 22.04 12.85
N LYS A 550 0.12 22.37 11.65
CA LYS A 550 -0.65 23.61 11.43
C LYS A 550 -1.99 23.57 12.16
N ASN A 551 -2.42 24.72 12.70
CA ASN A 551 -3.64 24.86 13.51
C ASN A 551 -4.91 24.25 12.89
N PRO A 552 -5.20 24.40 11.59
CA PRO A 552 -6.40 23.78 11.02
C PRO A 552 -6.40 22.24 11.05
N TYR A 553 -5.23 21.59 10.97
CA TYR A 553 -5.11 20.14 11.15
C TYR A 553 -5.25 19.74 12.63
N LYS A 554 -4.70 20.54 13.56
CA LYS A 554 -4.89 20.34 15.01
C LYS A 554 -6.38 20.38 15.38
N LYS A 555 -7.14 21.33 14.83
CA LYS A 555 -8.60 21.42 15.03
C LYS A 555 -9.33 20.17 14.54
N PHE A 556 -8.98 19.67 13.35
CA PHE A 556 -9.55 18.43 12.83
C PHE A 556 -9.23 17.22 13.72
N ARG A 557 -7.98 17.05 14.16
CA ARG A 557 -7.61 15.97 15.10
C ARG A 557 -8.34 16.08 16.43
N LYS A 558 -8.52 17.31 16.95
CA LYS A 558 -9.32 17.54 18.16
C LYS A 558 -10.72 16.97 17.98
N TRP A 559 -11.40 17.31 16.88
CA TRP A 559 -12.70 16.73 16.56
C TRP A 559 -12.65 15.20 16.45
N LEU A 560 -11.73 14.65 15.65
CA LEU A 560 -11.66 13.21 15.38
C LEU A 560 -11.41 12.38 16.65
N PHE A 561 -10.49 12.80 17.52
CA PHE A 561 -10.06 12.00 18.68
C PHE A 561 -10.78 12.36 19.99
N GLN A 562 -11.40 13.54 20.10
CA GLN A 562 -12.15 13.95 21.30
C GLN A 562 -13.67 13.83 21.14
N GLU A 563 -14.21 14.13 19.95
CA GLU A 563 -15.66 14.15 19.69
C GLU A 563 -16.17 12.89 18.99
N CYS A 564 -15.28 11.98 18.60
CA CYS A 564 -15.60 10.66 18.07
C CYS A 564 -14.84 9.59 18.87
N TYR A 565 -15.29 8.35 18.80
CA TYR A 565 -14.54 7.21 19.31
C TYR A 565 -13.75 6.58 18.17
N VAL A 566 -12.43 6.75 18.19
CA VAL A 566 -11.50 6.05 17.29
C VAL A 566 -11.08 4.74 17.93
N GLU A 567 -11.34 3.63 17.25
CA GLU A 567 -10.95 2.28 17.68
C GLU A 567 -9.50 1.99 17.29
N LYS A 568 -9.19 2.16 16.01
CA LYS A 568 -7.87 1.85 15.46
C LYS A 568 -7.52 2.70 14.23
N VAL A 569 -6.22 2.84 13.99
CA VAL A 569 -5.66 3.55 12.83
C VAL A 569 -4.59 2.69 12.17
N TYR A 570 -4.73 2.49 10.86
CA TYR A 570 -3.70 1.84 10.03
C TYR A 570 -2.96 2.90 9.24
N ASN A 571 -1.63 2.91 9.30
CA ASN A 571 -0.76 3.83 8.57
C ASN A 571 0.08 3.08 7.55
N PHE A 572 -0.28 3.21 6.28
CA PHE A 572 0.39 2.56 5.16
C PHE A 572 1.42 3.45 4.45
N SER A 573 1.95 4.46 5.13
CA SER A 573 2.94 5.38 4.50
C SER A 573 4.22 4.67 4.03
N ILE A 574 4.51 3.47 4.54
CA ILE A 574 5.60 2.61 4.05
C ILE A 574 5.42 2.23 2.57
N LEU A 575 4.19 2.19 2.07
CA LEU A 575 3.83 1.76 0.71
C LEU A 575 3.97 2.89 -0.33
N ARG A 576 4.62 3.99 0.04
CA ARG A 576 4.87 5.12 -0.84
C ARG A 576 6.11 4.88 -1.71
N LYS A 577 6.03 5.25 -3.01
CA LYS A 577 7.14 5.13 -3.99
C LYS A 577 7.67 3.68 -4.14
N VAL A 578 6.82 2.67 -4.03
CA VAL A 578 7.22 1.27 -4.31
C VAL A 578 7.69 1.19 -5.79
N PRO A 579 8.85 0.58 -6.11
CA PRO A 579 9.38 0.56 -7.48
C PRO A 579 8.40 -0.09 -8.47
N LYS A 580 8.20 0.52 -9.65
CA LYS A 580 7.28 0.02 -10.70
C LYS A 580 7.60 -1.39 -11.21
N THR A 581 8.86 -1.82 -11.11
CA THR A 581 9.33 -3.17 -11.48
C THR A 581 9.07 -4.20 -10.39
N PHE A 582 8.69 -3.77 -9.19
CA PHE A 582 8.36 -4.62 -8.06
C PHE A 582 6.85 -4.90 -8.11
N GLY A 583 6.46 -5.97 -8.84
CA GLY A 583 5.05 -6.43 -8.88
C GLY A 583 4.38 -6.38 -7.51
N GLY A 584 3.19 -5.80 -7.44
CA GLY A 584 2.69 -5.25 -6.18
C GLY A 584 1.87 -3.99 -6.32
N GLN A 585 0.85 -3.95 -7.17
CA GLN A 585 -0.02 -2.77 -7.30
C GLN A 585 -1.06 -2.66 -6.16
N LEU A 586 -0.73 -3.15 -4.95
CA LEU A 586 -1.46 -2.81 -3.72
C LEU A 586 -1.69 -1.29 -3.60
N PHE A 587 -0.86 -0.49 -4.28
CA PHE A 587 -0.93 0.96 -4.46
C PHE A 587 -0.26 1.42 -5.78
N GLY A 588 -0.46 0.68 -6.88
CA GLY A 588 0.31 0.80 -8.14
C GLY A 588 0.41 2.21 -8.75
N ASP A 589 -0.56 3.06 -8.42
CA ASP A 589 -0.62 4.46 -8.83
C ASP A 589 -0.77 5.44 -7.63
N ALA A 590 -0.75 4.97 -6.38
CA ALA A 590 -0.93 5.88 -5.23
C ALA A 590 0.31 6.78 -5.06
N VAL A 591 0.13 8.04 -5.45
CA VAL A 591 1.19 9.07 -5.42
C VAL A 591 1.53 9.52 -3.97
N GLY A 592 0.71 9.17 -2.97
CA GLY A 592 0.83 9.69 -1.60
C GLY A 592 0.67 8.65 -0.47
N PRO A 593 1.21 8.95 0.74
CA PRO A 593 1.07 8.10 1.92
C PRO A 593 -0.36 8.14 2.47
N VAL A 594 -0.98 6.97 2.67
CA VAL A 594 -2.38 6.83 3.13
C VAL A 594 -2.47 6.12 4.48
N SER A 595 -3.58 6.36 5.16
CA SER A 595 -3.99 5.71 6.41
C SER A 595 -5.48 5.35 6.35
N ILE A 596 -5.91 4.37 7.15
CA ILE A 596 -7.32 4.08 7.42
C ILE A 596 -7.62 4.45 8.87
N VAL A 597 -8.75 5.09 9.12
CA VAL A 597 -9.28 5.29 10.47
C VAL A 597 -10.59 4.53 10.62
N PHE A 598 -10.70 3.76 11.71
CA PHE A 598 -11.93 3.09 12.13
C PHE A 598 -12.49 3.82 13.34
N TYR A 599 -13.68 4.39 13.21
CA TYR A 599 -14.26 5.27 14.21
C TYR A 599 -15.78 5.30 14.14
N GLN A 600 -16.41 5.84 15.18
CA GLN A 600 -17.85 6.03 15.29
C GLN A 600 -18.13 7.35 16.01
N LYS A 601 -19.30 7.95 15.76
CA LYS A 601 -19.65 9.24 16.38
C LYS A 601 -19.99 9.08 17.86
N GLU A 602 -20.90 8.18 18.18
CA GLU A 602 -21.25 7.82 19.55
C GLU A 602 -20.19 6.91 20.16
N LYS A 603 -19.88 7.08 21.45
CA LYS A 603 -18.89 6.23 22.13
C LYS A 603 -19.55 4.88 22.49
N PRO A 604 -18.82 3.76 22.39
CA PRO A 604 -19.32 2.48 22.90
C PRO A 604 -19.46 2.53 24.43
N GLU A 605 -20.23 1.59 25.00
CA GLU A 605 -20.42 1.48 26.45
C GLU A 605 -19.09 1.26 27.19
N ILE A 606 -18.22 0.41 26.63
CA ILE A 606 -16.88 0.13 27.15
C ILE A 606 -15.85 0.84 26.28
N ILE A 607 -15.11 1.77 26.90
CA ILE A 607 -14.07 2.56 26.24
C ILE A 607 -12.72 1.94 26.58
N SER A 608 -11.95 1.56 25.56
CA SER A 608 -10.54 1.18 25.75
C SER A 608 -9.68 2.39 26.09
N ASP A 609 -8.74 2.25 27.03
CA ASP A 609 -7.76 3.29 27.37
C ASP A 609 -6.72 3.52 26.26
N THR A 610 -6.70 2.66 25.24
CA THR A 610 -5.77 2.75 24.11
C THR A 610 -6.46 2.83 22.76
N ILE A 611 -5.74 3.35 21.77
CA ILE A 611 -6.06 3.27 20.35
C ILE A 611 -5.04 2.36 19.70
N VAL A 612 -5.51 1.36 18.96
CA VAL A 612 -4.59 0.45 18.26
C VAL A 612 -4.06 1.16 17.01
N TYR A 613 -2.73 1.25 16.91
CA TYR A 613 -2.04 1.92 15.82
C TYR A 613 -1.13 0.95 15.09
N TYR A 614 -1.46 0.69 13.83
CA TYR A 614 -0.70 -0.17 12.95
C TYR A 614 0.16 0.69 12.05
N ALA A 615 1.47 0.55 12.14
CA ALA A 615 2.44 1.21 11.27
C ALA A 615 3.41 0.15 10.74
N PRO A 616 2.98 -0.64 9.73
CA PRO A 616 3.82 -1.62 9.06
C PRO A 616 5.14 -1.01 8.59
N LYS A 617 6.24 -1.72 8.85
CA LYS A 617 7.58 -1.29 8.43
C LYS A 617 8.14 -2.11 7.27
N THR A 618 7.46 -3.21 6.90
CA THR A 618 7.99 -4.16 5.93
C THR A 618 6.97 -4.47 4.83
N TYR A 619 7.37 -4.22 3.60
CA TYR A 619 6.77 -4.85 2.43
C TYR A 619 7.67 -6.00 2.01
N VAL A 620 7.23 -7.25 2.20
CA VAL A 620 7.93 -8.42 1.70
C VAL A 620 7.14 -8.95 0.52
N LYS A 621 7.81 -9.11 -0.63
CA LYS A 621 7.23 -9.79 -1.77
C LYS A 621 7.40 -11.29 -1.59
N THR A 622 6.46 -11.93 -0.90
CA THR A 622 6.25 -13.37 -1.00
C THR A 622 5.48 -13.66 -2.31
N ASN A 623 5.75 -14.79 -2.98
CA ASN A 623 5.42 -14.93 -4.41
C ASN A 623 3.94 -15.20 -4.72
N LEU A 624 3.09 -15.44 -3.72
CA LEU A 624 1.73 -15.96 -3.97
C LEU A 624 0.62 -15.00 -3.56
N VAL A 625 1.03 -13.91 -2.93
CA VAL A 625 0.21 -12.80 -2.53
C VAL A 625 1.13 -11.58 -2.43
N GLU A 626 0.91 -10.58 -3.28
CA GLU A 626 1.46 -9.22 -3.06
C GLU A 626 0.99 -8.78 -1.66
N GLY A 627 1.84 -8.60 -0.64
CA GLY A 627 1.30 -8.40 0.71
C GLY A 627 2.12 -7.59 1.69
N LEU A 628 1.40 -7.01 2.65
CA LEU A 628 1.94 -6.27 3.77
C LEU A 628 2.14 -7.21 4.96
N ASN A 629 3.35 -7.27 5.50
CA ASN A 629 3.62 -7.98 6.74
C ASN A 629 3.60 -6.98 7.90
N ILE A 630 2.76 -7.27 8.87
CA ILE A 630 2.61 -6.54 10.12
C ILE A 630 3.17 -7.42 11.23
N ASP A 631 4.44 -7.20 11.58
CA ASP A 631 5.04 -7.88 12.72
C ASP A 631 4.52 -7.27 14.04
N PHE A 632 4.72 -7.96 15.16
CA PHE A 632 4.33 -7.45 16.48
C PHE A 632 4.89 -6.05 16.80
N THR A 633 6.07 -5.70 16.27
CA THR A 633 6.67 -4.35 16.43
C THR A 633 5.97 -3.26 15.61
N ASP A 634 5.09 -3.65 14.69
CA ASP A 634 4.35 -2.76 13.82
C ASP A 634 3.00 -2.36 14.42
N VAL A 635 2.53 -3.09 15.44
CA VAL A 635 1.31 -2.83 16.23
C VAL A 635 1.67 -2.08 17.50
N LYS A 636 0.98 -0.97 17.80
CA LYS A 636 1.16 -0.20 19.03
C LYS A 636 -0.19 0.08 19.69
N PHE A 637 -0.22 0.02 21.01
CA PHE A 637 -1.38 0.41 21.81
C PHE A 637 -1.12 1.80 22.38
N LEU A 638 -1.61 2.84 21.68
CA LEU A 638 -1.31 4.23 22.03
C LEU A 638 -2.27 4.73 23.12
N PRO A 639 -1.79 5.43 24.17
CA PRO A 639 -2.67 5.98 25.20
C PRO A 639 -3.69 6.95 24.61
N ARG A 640 -4.98 6.69 24.82
CA ARG A 640 -6.08 7.50 24.26
C ARG A 640 -6.01 8.96 24.71
N GLU A 641 -5.67 9.19 25.98
CA GLU A 641 -5.50 10.53 26.55
C GLU A 641 -4.42 11.34 25.80
N GLU A 642 -3.32 10.68 25.40
CA GLU A 642 -2.25 11.33 24.63
C GLU A 642 -2.69 11.58 23.18
N CYS A 643 -3.36 10.61 22.55
CA CYS A 643 -3.91 10.75 21.20
C CYS A 643 -4.94 11.89 21.07
N GLN A 644 -5.63 12.23 22.17
CA GLN A 644 -6.58 13.34 22.23
C GLN A 644 -5.90 14.72 22.21
N LYS A 645 -4.60 14.82 22.48
CA LYS A 645 -3.88 16.10 22.43
C LYS A 645 -3.63 16.50 20.98
N SER A 646 -4.17 17.66 20.58
CA SER A 646 -4.16 18.09 19.18
C SER A 646 -2.76 18.29 18.58
N ASP A 647 -1.74 18.52 19.41
CA ASP A 647 -0.35 18.76 19.08
C ASP A 647 0.58 17.60 19.41
N THR A 648 0.03 16.44 19.81
CA THR A 648 0.84 15.25 20.10
C THR A 648 1.68 14.84 18.89
N LYS A 649 2.90 14.37 19.18
CA LYS A 649 3.81 13.79 18.19
C LYS A 649 3.79 12.25 18.22
N ILE A 650 2.99 11.63 19.09
CA ILE A 650 2.99 10.18 19.30
C ILE A 650 2.78 9.39 18.01
N TRP A 651 1.88 9.86 17.13
CA TRP A 651 1.62 9.25 15.82
C TRP A 651 2.86 9.17 14.93
N LYS A 652 3.66 10.24 14.91
CA LYS A 652 4.86 10.32 14.07
C LYS A 652 6.03 9.53 14.68
N ILE A 653 6.15 9.56 16.00
CA ILE A 653 7.24 8.89 16.73
C ILE A 653 7.06 7.37 16.63
N THR A 654 5.89 6.87 17.03
CA THR A 654 5.59 5.42 17.06
C THR A 654 5.39 4.79 15.67
N MET A 655 5.36 5.62 14.62
CA MET A 655 5.38 5.14 13.24
C MET A 655 6.71 4.43 12.92
N TRP A 656 7.84 5.05 13.27
CA TRP A 656 9.18 4.52 12.97
C TRP A 656 9.90 3.98 14.22
N GLY A 657 9.66 4.57 15.38
CA GLY A 657 10.09 4.07 16.68
C GLY A 657 9.03 3.16 17.35
N GLY A 658 9.10 3.10 18.68
CA GLY A 658 8.17 2.46 19.60
C GLY A 658 7.83 3.36 20.80
N MET A 659 7.27 2.78 21.87
CA MET A 659 6.86 3.54 23.06
C MET A 659 8.05 4.04 23.90
N SER A 660 9.18 3.34 23.85
CA SER A 660 10.45 3.79 24.44
C SER A 660 10.94 5.09 23.80
N ASP A 661 10.85 5.21 22.47
CA ASP A 661 11.25 6.43 21.75
C ASP A 661 10.34 7.61 22.11
N TRP A 662 9.03 7.37 22.23
CA TRP A 662 8.07 8.36 22.72
C TRP A 662 8.43 8.84 24.12
N THR A 663 8.73 7.91 25.03
CA THR A 663 9.06 8.22 26.41
C THR A 663 10.36 9.04 26.50
N LEU A 664 11.39 8.66 25.75
CA LEU A 664 12.64 9.41 25.67
C LEU A 664 12.42 10.84 25.16
N ILE A 665 11.72 11.00 24.03
CA ILE A 665 11.43 12.32 23.46
C ILE A 665 10.60 13.16 24.44
N LYS A 666 9.63 12.57 25.13
CA LYS A 666 8.80 13.25 26.14
C LYS A 666 9.66 13.69 27.33
N ASN A 667 10.56 12.85 27.83
CA ASN A 667 11.45 13.17 28.95
C ASN A 667 12.44 14.27 28.58
N ILE A 668 13.03 14.23 27.39
CA ILE A 668 13.88 15.30 26.86
C ILE A 668 13.10 16.61 26.76
N SER A 669 11.86 16.57 26.25
CA SER A 669 11.01 17.77 26.14
C SER A 669 10.62 18.35 27.51
N LYS A 670 10.58 17.52 28.56
CA LYS A 670 10.37 17.97 29.95
C LYS A 670 11.65 18.56 30.56
N LYS A 671 12.80 17.95 30.29
CA LYS A 671 14.11 18.41 30.77
C LYS A 671 14.49 19.75 30.13
N TYR A 672 14.28 19.88 28.82
CA TYR A 672 14.59 21.07 28.04
C TYR A 672 13.29 21.76 27.60
N THR A 673 12.78 22.65 28.45
CA THR A 673 11.47 23.31 28.24
C THR A 673 11.47 24.37 27.15
N GLN A 674 12.64 24.76 26.64
CA GLN A 674 12.79 25.75 25.58
C GLN A 674 13.37 25.08 24.32
N SER A 675 12.80 25.40 23.16
CA SER A 675 13.37 25.07 21.86
C SER A 675 14.34 26.13 21.37
N ILE A 676 15.19 25.80 20.38
CA ILE A 676 16.07 26.80 19.73
C ILE A 676 15.23 27.97 19.21
N LYS A 677 14.04 27.70 18.66
CA LYS A 677 13.11 28.73 18.19
C LYS A 677 12.73 29.71 19.30
N GLU A 678 12.23 29.20 20.43
CA GLU A 678 11.79 30.02 21.55
C GLU A 678 12.96 30.79 22.16
N PHE A 679 14.16 30.21 22.17
CA PHE A 679 15.38 30.90 22.59
C PHE A 679 15.70 32.09 21.69
N LEU A 680 15.72 31.89 20.38
CA LEU A 680 15.96 32.95 19.40
C LEU A 680 14.86 34.03 19.46
N GLU A 681 13.60 33.64 19.67
CA GLU A 681 12.48 34.58 19.79
C GLU A 681 12.54 35.43 21.06
N LYS A 682 13.10 34.89 22.17
CA LYS A 682 13.33 35.62 23.42
C LYS A 682 14.53 36.56 23.34
N HIS A 683 15.53 36.25 22.52
CA HIS A 683 16.79 37.01 22.38
C HIS A 683 16.94 37.68 21.01
N LYS A 684 15.85 38.22 20.45
CA LYS A 684 15.85 38.88 19.12
C LYS A 684 16.82 40.07 19.00
N ASP A 685 17.19 40.67 20.13
CA ASP A 685 18.17 41.76 20.17
C ASP A 685 19.60 41.28 19.97
N ASN A 686 19.86 39.97 20.12
CA ASN A 686 21.18 39.35 19.96
C ASN A 686 21.29 38.49 18.70
N TYR A 687 20.16 38.06 18.14
CA TYR A 687 20.11 37.11 17.02
C TYR A 687 19.26 37.59 15.86
N SER A 688 19.65 37.19 14.65
CA SER A 688 18.79 37.26 13.47
C SER A 688 18.68 35.89 12.83
N PHE A 689 17.47 35.45 12.50
CA PHE A 689 17.29 34.16 11.84
C PHE A 689 16.15 34.21 10.81
N GLY A 690 16.25 33.34 9.81
CA GLY A 690 15.25 33.27 8.76
C GLY A 690 15.67 32.37 7.61
N SER A 691 14.78 32.22 6.63
CA SER A 691 15.13 31.50 5.40
C SER A 691 16.09 32.31 4.53
N GLY A 692 16.95 31.64 3.77
CA GLY A 692 17.82 32.30 2.79
C GLY A 692 17.07 33.02 1.65
N LEU A 693 17.79 33.36 0.59
CA LEU A 693 17.25 34.10 -0.55
C LEU A 693 16.26 33.26 -1.36
N HIS A 694 15.12 33.87 -1.73
CA HIS A 694 14.07 33.27 -2.57
C HIS A 694 13.78 34.12 -3.80
N ALA A 695 13.26 33.49 -4.85
CA ALA A 695 12.80 34.20 -6.04
C ALA A 695 11.71 35.23 -5.68
N PRO A 696 11.72 36.43 -6.30
CA PRO A 696 10.70 37.45 -6.08
C PRO A 696 9.36 37.06 -6.72
N SER A 697 8.26 37.51 -6.14
CA SER A 697 6.96 37.43 -6.81
C SER A 697 6.85 38.43 -7.97
N THR A 698 5.87 38.22 -8.87
CA THR A 698 5.59 39.14 -9.98
C THR A 698 5.39 40.58 -9.51
N ASP A 699 4.72 40.77 -8.37
CA ASP A 699 4.50 42.11 -7.81
C ASP A 699 5.77 42.74 -7.23
N GLN A 700 6.64 41.93 -6.62
CA GLN A 700 7.93 42.41 -6.09
C GLN A 700 8.88 42.83 -7.21
N LEU A 701 8.86 42.11 -8.34
CA LEU A 701 9.58 42.51 -9.56
C LEU A 701 9.09 43.86 -10.07
N LYS A 702 7.76 44.07 -10.16
CA LYS A 702 7.17 45.34 -10.60
C LYS A 702 7.53 46.51 -9.67
N LYS A 703 7.53 46.27 -8.36
CA LYS A 703 7.85 47.29 -7.34
C LYS A 703 9.35 47.53 -7.14
N LYS A 704 10.23 46.86 -7.91
CA LYS A 704 11.70 46.89 -7.76
C LYS A 704 12.18 46.57 -6.33
N GLN A 705 11.43 45.73 -5.60
CA GLN A 705 11.77 45.31 -4.23
C GLN A 705 12.65 44.04 -4.27
N THR A 706 13.80 44.16 -4.92
CA THR A 706 14.67 43.03 -5.24
C THR A 706 16.09 43.23 -4.74
N PHE A 707 16.81 42.12 -4.56
CA PHE A 707 18.21 42.10 -4.13
C PHE A 707 19.01 41.14 -5.03
N SER A 708 20.20 41.58 -5.45
CA SER A 708 21.07 40.81 -6.35
C SER A 708 22.50 40.75 -5.76
N PRO A 709 22.84 39.72 -4.97
CA PRO A 709 24.19 39.56 -4.46
C PRO A 709 25.14 39.14 -5.58
N LYS A 710 26.37 39.66 -5.56
CA LYS A 710 27.42 39.30 -6.54
C LYS A 710 27.79 37.83 -6.49
N GLU A 711 27.87 37.27 -5.28
CA GLU A 711 28.23 35.88 -5.04
C GLU A 711 27.25 35.24 -4.07
N ILE A 712 26.96 33.96 -4.28
CA ILE A 712 26.17 33.14 -3.39
C ILE A 712 26.88 31.80 -3.14
N ILE A 713 26.68 31.23 -1.96
CA ILE A 713 27.07 29.86 -1.67
C ILE A 713 26.24 28.92 -2.52
N ASN A 714 26.91 28.07 -3.29
CA ASN A 714 26.28 26.96 -3.98
C ASN A 714 25.85 25.88 -2.96
N ILE A 715 24.54 25.69 -2.82
CA ILE A 715 23.95 24.76 -1.84
C ILE A 715 24.39 23.31 -2.03
N SER A 716 24.83 22.92 -3.23
CA SER A 716 25.39 21.57 -3.46
C SER A 716 26.77 21.38 -2.79
N GLU A 717 27.54 22.45 -2.61
CA GLU A 717 28.91 22.42 -2.08
C GLU A 717 28.98 22.63 -0.56
N VAL A 718 27.89 23.03 0.10
CA VAL A 718 27.82 23.17 1.58
C VAL A 718 28.21 21.85 2.27
N GLN A 719 29.09 21.93 3.26
CA GLN A 719 29.59 20.81 4.05
C GLN A 719 29.08 20.85 5.50
N ARG A 720 29.18 19.72 6.20
CA ARG A 720 28.86 19.66 7.64
C ARG A 720 29.94 20.42 8.43
N TYR A 721 29.52 21.02 9.54
CA TYR A 721 30.32 21.80 10.48
C TYR A 721 30.90 23.10 9.93
N TYR A 722 31.55 23.08 8.76
CA TYR A 722 32.16 24.27 8.17
C TYR A 722 32.23 24.17 6.64
N THR A 723 31.94 25.26 5.94
CA THR A 723 31.96 25.34 4.46
C THR A 723 33.01 26.35 4.07
N LEU A 724 33.93 25.94 3.18
CA LEU A 724 35.01 26.80 2.70
C LEU A 724 34.54 27.76 1.61
N THR A 725 35.30 28.85 1.42
CA THR A 725 35.01 29.92 0.46
C THR A 725 34.97 29.46 -1.01
N TYR A 726 35.52 28.29 -1.36
CA TYR A 726 35.39 27.71 -2.71
C TYR A 726 33.92 27.49 -3.13
N ALA A 727 33.01 27.39 -2.14
CA ALA A 727 31.58 27.22 -2.36
C ALA A 727 30.90 28.50 -2.87
N LEU A 728 31.57 29.66 -2.81
CA LEU A 728 31.07 30.91 -3.37
C LEU A 728 31.15 30.87 -4.89
N LYS A 729 30.02 31.14 -5.55
CA LYS A 729 29.91 31.27 -7.01
C LYS A 729 29.28 32.60 -7.37
N LEU A 730 29.69 33.15 -8.51
CA LEU A 730 29.07 34.33 -9.10
C LEU A 730 27.57 34.10 -9.34
N SER A 731 26.76 35.08 -9.00
CA SER A 731 25.30 35.05 -9.14
C SER A 731 24.80 36.23 -9.94
N ASN A 732 24.11 35.94 -11.04
CA ASN A 732 23.34 36.92 -11.81
C ASN A 732 21.84 36.88 -11.46
N LYS A 733 21.45 36.13 -10.42
CA LYS A 733 20.05 35.92 -10.04
C LYS A 733 19.54 37.09 -9.20
N VAL A 734 18.27 37.43 -9.44
CA VAL A 734 17.52 38.44 -8.70
C VAL A 734 16.65 37.74 -7.65
N PHE A 735 16.71 38.21 -6.42
CA PHE A 735 15.96 37.67 -5.28
C PHE A 735 15.01 38.71 -4.70
N ARG A 736 14.04 38.27 -3.89
CA ARG A 736 13.23 39.17 -3.08
C ARG A 736 14.11 39.87 -2.03
N ASN A 737 13.84 41.13 -1.74
CA ASN A 737 14.54 41.81 -0.64
C ASN A 737 14.12 41.21 0.72
N ILE A 738 15.08 40.83 1.56
CA ILE A 738 14.86 40.27 2.90
C ILE A 738 15.82 40.90 3.90
N ASN A 739 15.58 40.70 5.20
CA ASN A 739 16.49 41.14 6.26
C ASN A 739 17.89 40.56 6.05
N GLN A 740 18.86 41.43 5.73
CA GLN A 740 20.23 41.01 5.44
C GLN A 740 21.05 40.65 6.68
N ASN A 741 20.56 40.99 7.89
CA ASN A 741 21.26 40.66 9.13
C ASN A 741 21.48 39.14 9.29
N ILE A 742 20.59 38.31 8.74
CA ILE A 742 20.72 36.84 8.77
C ILE A 742 21.95 36.32 7.99
N PHE A 743 22.63 37.17 7.22
CA PHE A 743 23.83 36.83 6.44
C PHE A 743 25.09 37.50 7.01
N LYS A 744 25.03 38.08 8.21
CA LYS A 744 26.19 38.69 8.86
C LYS A 744 26.99 37.62 9.62
N PRO A 745 28.28 37.42 9.31
CA PRO A 745 29.11 36.45 10.02
C PRO A 745 29.45 36.91 11.44
N PRO A 746 29.60 35.98 12.40
CA PRO A 746 29.39 34.54 12.20
C PRO A 746 27.91 34.18 12.10
N TYR A 747 27.60 33.23 11.22
CA TYR A 747 26.25 32.70 11.09
C TYR A 747 26.26 31.20 10.83
N LEU A 748 25.18 30.54 11.24
CA LEU A 748 24.91 29.13 11.00
C LEU A 748 24.02 28.97 9.78
N LEU A 749 24.49 28.24 8.78
CA LEU A 749 23.74 27.87 7.58
C LEU A 749 23.23 26.44 7.73
N VAL A 750 21.92 26.22 7.58
CA VAL A 750 21.31 24.88 7.59
C VAL A 750 20.64 24.58 6.26
N LYS A 751 21.00 23.43 5.64
CA LYS A 751 20.43 23.00 4.35
C LYS A 751 18.98 22.56 4.46
N GLU A 752 18.22 22.74 3.38
CA GLU A 752 16.94 22.04 3.21
C GLU A 752 17.22 20.59 2.82
N GLY A 753 16.64 19.64 3.56
CA GLY A 753 16.82 18.22 3.30
C GLY A 753 18.20 17.67 3.70
N GLU A 754 18.48 16.46 3.24
CA GLU A 754 19.66 15.72 3.65
C GLU A 754 20.78 15.77 2.62
N LYS A 755 22.03 15.71 3.09
CA LYS A 755 23.21 15.39 2.27
C LYS A 755 23.74 14.04 2.71
N ASN A 756 23.82 13.06 1.80
CA ASN A 756 24.24 11.69 2.12
C ASN A 756 23.47 11.09 3.32
N ARG A 757 22.14 11.31 3.37
CA ARG A 757 21.25 10.86 4.46
C ARG A 757 21.55 11.42 5.85
N ASN A 758 22.23 12.56 5.92
CA ASN A 758 22.50 13.28 7.16
C ASN A 758 22.05 14.74 7.04
N LEU A 759 21.69 15.30 8.21
CA LEU A 759 21.50 16.73 8.37
C LEU A 759 22.82 17.45 8.09
N CYS A 760 22.70 18.70 7.64
CA CYS A 760 23.86 19.50 7.27
C CYS A 760 23.68 20.93 7.75
N ALA A 761 24.38 21.24 8.84
CA ALA A 761 24.58 22.59 9.33
C ALA A 761 26.05 22.98 9.21
N SER A 762 26.33 24.24 8.88
CA SER A 762 27.67 24.77 8.65
C SER A 762 27.81 26.11 9.32
N TYR A 763 28.85 26.27 10.13
CA TYR A 763 29.30 27.56 10.63
C TYR A 763 30.01 28.32 9.51
N ILE A 764 29.70 29.61 9.38
CA ILE A 764 30.26 30.50 8.36
C ILE A 764 30.77 31.77 9.04
N ASP A 765 32.06 32.02 8.90
CA ASP A 765 32.78 33.16 9.47
C ASP A 765 33.14 34.25 8.45
N TYR A 766 32.74 34.07 7.19
CA TYR A 766 32.95 35.02 6.10
C TYR A 766 31.63 35.55 5.52
N GLN A 767 31.68 36.80 5.02
CA GLN A 767 30.51 37.44 4.42
C GLN A 767 30.06 36.67 3.18
N SER A 768 28.81 36.23 3.15
CA SER A 768 28.28 35.42 2.07
C SER A 768 26.76 35.39 2.08
N TYR A 769 26.16 35.06 0.94
CA TYR A 769 24.70 34.94 0.78
C TYR A 769 24.35 33.53 0.34
N HIS A 770 23.16 33.03 0.66
CA HIS A 770 22.76 31.67 0.28
C HIS A 770 21.25 31.53 0.07
N THR A 771 20.86 30.47 -0.63
CA THR A 771 19.45 30.06 -0.82
C THR A 771 19.04 28.91 0.12
N ALA A 772 19.85 28.59 1.13
CA ALA A 772 19.58 27.52 2.10
C ALA A 772 18.29 27.75 2.91
N ALA A 773 17.80 26.69 3.56
CA ALA A 773 16.51 26.69 4.27
C ALA A 773 16.47 27.63 5.47
N LEU A 774 17.58 27.72 6.21
CA LEU A 774 17.67 28.46 7.46
C LEU A 774 19.06 29.06 7.62
N SER A 775 19.08 30.31 8.06
CA SER A 775 20.25 31.02 8.56
C SER A 775 19.98 31.52 9.97
N ILE A 776 20.99 31.46 10.84
CA ILE A 776 20.97 32.04 12.19
C ILE A 776 22.28 32.81 12.39
N SER A 777 22.23 34.13 12.49
CA SER A 777 23.38 35.00 12.78
C SER A 777 23.33 35.47 14.23
N SER A 778 24.48 35.58 14.87
CA SER A 778 24.64 36.27 16.15
C SER A 778 25.23 37.67 15.92
N PHE A 779 24.81 38.65 16.71
CA PHE A 779 25.47 39.97 16.74
C PHE A 779 26.73 39.97 17.60
N ASP A 780 26.92 38.94 18.42
CA ASP A 780 28.15 38.67 19.15
C ASP A 780 29.02 37.68 18.36
N LYS A 781 30.27 38.08 18.07
CA LYS A 781 31.21 37.26 17.30
C LYS A 781 31.77 36.09 18.10
N GLU A 782 31.73 36.14 19.43
CA GLU A 782 32.24 35.08 20.30
C GLU A 782 31.13 34.17 20.84
N ASP A 783 29.92 34.28 20.28
CA ASP A 783 28.79 33.50 20.73
C ASP A 783 28.96 31.99 20.50
N PHE A 784 29.16 31.27 21.60
CA PHE A 784 29.25 29.82 21.63
C PHE A 784 27.99 29.12 21.09
N ASN A 785 26.80 29.73 21.19
CA ASN A 785 25.55 29.08 20.80
C ASN A 785 25.51 28.69 19.32
N LEU A 786 26.14 29.47 18.44
CA LEU A 786 26.22 29.12 17.02
C LEU A 786 27.01 27.82 16.80
N LYS A 787 28.11 27.62 17.56
CA LYS A 787 28.92 26.39 17.51
C LYS A 787 28.13 25.21 18.11
N LEU A 788 27.51 25.42 19.26
CA LEU A 788 26.63 24.43 19.91
C LEU A 788 25.52 23.96 18.97
N TRP A 789 24.78 24.87 18.33
CA TRP A 789 23.71 24.52 17.40
C TRP A 789 24.24 23.84 16.13
N CYS A 790 25.43 24.23 15.66
CA CYS A 790 26.09 23.54 14.56
C CYS A 790 26.37 22.08 14.91
N CYS A 791 26.94 21.82 16.09
CA CYS A 791 27.20 20.47 16.60
C CYS A 791 25.91 19.69 16.82
N LEU A 792 24.93 20.29 17.52
CA LEU A 792 23.66 19.66 17.83
C LEU A 792 22.89 19.27 16.57
N ILE A 793 22.74 20.16 15.58
CA ILE A 793 22.00 19.85 14.34
C ILE A 793 22.70 18.75 13.52
N ASN A 794 24.04 18.69 13.57
CA ASN A 794 24.81 17.65 12.90
C ASN A 794 24.87 16.34 13.69
N SER A 795 24.38 16.27 14.93
CA SER A 795 24.49 15.10 15.81
C SER A 795 23.61 13.92 15.39
N THR A 796 23.95 12.73 15.88
CA THR A 796 23.09 11.54 15.81
C THR A 796 21.75 11.77 16.52
N PHE A 797 21.76 12.47 17.66
CA PHE A 797 20.54 12.85 18.37
C PHE A 797 19.59 13.68 17.50
N ALA A 798 20.07 14.72 16.82
CA ALA A 798 19.19 15.55 15.97
C ALA A 798 18.63 14.76 14.80
N LYS A 799 19.42 13.86 14.20
CA LYS A 799 18.94 12.94 13.16
C LYS A 799 17.82 12.03 13.69
N TYR A 800 18.02 11.40 14.84
CA TYR A 800 17.02 10.60 15.52
C TYR A 800 15.75 11.41 15.82
N TYR A 801 15.89 12.52 16.56
CA TYR A 801 14.79 13.36 16.99
C TYR A 801 13.98 13.89 15.81
N LEU A 802 14.63 14.46 14.78
CA LEU A 802 13.92 15.03 13.64
C LEU A 802 13.33 13.97 12.72
N SER A 803 13.93 12.78 12.59
CA SER A 803 13.35 11.68 11.82
C SER A 803 12.03 11.17 12.44
N LEU A 804 11.93 11.24 13.78
CA LEU A 804 10.75 10.80 14.55
C LEU A 804 9.74 11.92 14.83
N THR A 805 10.08 13.20 14.67
CA THR A 805 9.19 14.32 15.05
C THR A 805 8.78 15.24 13.92
N SER A 806 9.52 15.27 12.80
CA SER A 806 9.20 16.16 11.67
C SER A 806 7.97 15.65 10.92
N ALA A 807 7.11 16.56 10.44
CA ALA A 807 5.85 16.18 9.79
C ALA A 807 6.06 15.60 8.39
N SER A 808 7.18 15.94 7.73
CA SER A 808 7.45 15.53 6.33
C SER A 808 8.38 14.31 6.22
N TRP A 809 9.43 14.24 7.04
CA TRP A 809 10.45 13.19 6.99
C TRP A 809 9.86 11.82 7.36
N GLY A 810 10.00 10.84 6.46
CA GLY A 810 9.48 9.49 6.69
C GLY A 810 7.98 9.36 6.39
N ILE A 811 7.37 10.38 5.77
CA ILE A 811 5.96 10.38 5.32
C ILE A 811 5.91 10.84 3.85
N GLU A 812 6.04 12.15 3.60
CA GLU A 812 5.84 12.75 2.27
C GLU A 812 7.12 13.22 1.59
N ARG A 813 8.18 13.59 2.29
CA ARG A 813 9.41 14.09 1.66
C ARG A 813 10.60 13.83 2.58
N GLU A 814 11.74 13.48 2.00
CA GLU A 814 13.02 13.28 2.69
C GLU A 814 13.65 14.65 3.04
N ARG A 815 12.89 15.48 3.77
CA ARG A 815 13.31 16.82 4.19
C ARG A 815 12.73 17.20 5.55
N VAL A 816 13.48 18.04 6.24
CA VAL A 816 13.06 18.77 7.44
C VAL A 816 12.85 20.23 7.05
N GLN A 817 11.71 20.80 7.41
CA GLN A 817 11.45 22.22 7.19
C GLN A 817 12.24 23.06 8.21
N SER A 818 12.64 24.28 7.85
CA SER A 818 13.47 25.13 8.72
C SER A 818 12.84 25.40 10.09
N ASN A 819 11.52 25.58 10.13
CA ASN A 819 10.77 25.75 11.38
C ASN A 819 10.73 24.48 12.24
N GLU A 820 10.90 23.29 11.66
CA GLU A 820 10.95 22.01 12.38
C GLU A 820 12.35 21.78 12.97
N THR A 821 13.42 22.12 12.25
CA THR A 821 14.80 22.07 12.79
C THR A 821 14.94 22.92 14.05
N LEU A 822 14.31 24.09 14.08
CA LEU A 822 14.31 24.98 15.24
C LEU A 822 13.50 24.44 16.44
N THR A 823 12.80 23.30 16.31
CA THR A 823 12.10 22.62 17.43
C THR A 823 12.99 21.65 18.20
N LEU A 824 14.27 21.53 17.82
CA LEU A 824 15.25 20.85 18.64
C LEU A 824 15.31 21.50 20.04
N PRO A 825 15.50 20.70 21.11
CA PRO A 825 15.62 21.21 22.46
C PRO A 825 16.84 22.14 22.57
N MET A 826 16.71 23.20 23.37
CA MET A 826 17.78 24.13 23.70
C MET A 826 18.36 23.77 25.08
N PRO A 827 19.57 23.17 25.15
CA PRO A 827 20.25 22.99 26.42
C PRO A 827 20.74 24.35 26.93
N VAL A 828 20.16 24.85 28.02
CA VAL A 828 20.48 26.17 28.61
C VAL A 828 21.44 26.09 29.79
N ASP A 829 21.43 24.98 30.54
CA ASP A 829 22.25 24.79 31.74
C ASP A 829 23.42 23.81 31.47
N ILE A 830 24.26 24.16 30.49
CA ILE A 830 25.41 23.34 30.10
C ILE A 830 26.55 23.57 31.11
N ASN A 831 27.14 22.49 31.62
CA ASN A 831 28.30 22.61 32.50
C ASN A 831 29.52 23.20 31.74
N GLU A 832 30.29 24.06 32.40
CA GLU A 832 31.41 24.79 31.77
C GLU A 832 32.49 23.86 31.20
N LYS A 833 32.70 22.68 31.81
CA LYS A 833 33.67 21.69 31.30
C LYS A 833 33.25 21.14 29.94
N ALA A 834 31.98 20.80 29.77
CA ALA A 834 31.40 20.30 28.52
C ALA A 834 31.45 21.38 27.44
N LYS A 835 31.16 22.64 27.82
CA LYS A 835 31.26 23.80 26.92
C LYS A 835 32.69 23.97 26.39
N LEU A 836 33.69 23.96 27.27
CA LEU A 836 35.10 24.08 26.89
C LEU A 836 35.57 22.91 26.02
N ASN A 837 35.18 21.68 26.36
CA ASN A 837 35.51 20.49 25.58
C ASN A 837 34.91 20.56 24.16
N LEU A 838 33.63 20.93 24.05
CA LEU A 838 32.94 21.05 22.76
C LEU A 838 33.57 22.16 21.90
N ASP A 839 33.88 23.32 22.50
CA ASP A 839 34.52 24.42 21.79
C ASP A 839 35.90 24.03 21.25
N GLY A 840 36.71 23.37 22.09
CA GLY A 840 38.04 22.89 21.70
C GLY A 840 38.00 21.93 20.52
N ARG A 841 37.16 20.89 20.59
CA ARG A 841 37.01 19.91 19.50
C ARG A 841 36.40 20.51 18.24
N PHE A 842 35.46 21.45 18.36
CA PHE A 842 34.88 22.14 17.22
C PHE A 842 35.92 23.00 16.48
N ASN A 843 36.72 23.76 17.22
CA ASN A 843 37.79 24.58 16.64
C ASN A 843 38.89 23.71 15.99
N GLU A 844 39.24 22.59 16.61
CA GLU A 844 40.14 21.59 16.02
C GLU A 844 39.58 21.05 14.69
N LEU A 845 38.29 20.68 14.64
CA LEU A 845 37.64 20.21 13.43
C LEU A 845 37.70 21.25 12.31
N ILE A 846 37.41 22.52 12.60
CA ILE A 846 37.51 23.60 11.61
C ILE A 846 38.94 23.74 11.09
N SER A 847 39.93 23.72 11.98
CA SER A 847 41.35 23.80 11.60
C SER A 847 41.75 22.66 10.65
N VAL A 848 41.29 21.44 10.90
CA VAL A 848 41.52 20.28 10.04
C VAL A 848 40.82 20.44 8.68
N ILE A 849 39.61 20.97 8.64
CA ILE A 849 38.88 21.24 7.39
C ILE A 849 39.60 22.30 6.55
N GLN A 850 40.22 23.30 7.19
CA GLN A 850 40.90 24.41 6.53
C GLN A 850 42.33 24.08 6.03
N SER A 851 43.04 23.15 6.66
CA SER A 851 44.51 22.99 6.47
C SER A 851 44.96 21.99 5.41
N ASP A 852 44.30 20.83 5.25
CA ASP A 852 44.37 19.92 4.07
C ASP A 852 43.45 18.72 4.35
N PHE A 853 42.17 18.82 3.99
CA PHE A 853 41.06 17.96 4.47
C PHE A 853 41.44 16.48 4.65
N ASN A 854 41.75 16.08 5.89
CA ASN A 854 41.96 14.68 6.25
C ASN A 854 40.62 14.07 6.68
N TYR A 855 40.03 13.28 5.77
CA TYR A 855 38.71 12.68 5.98
C TYR A 855 38.64 11.76 7.23
N ILE A 856 39.69 10.98 7.51
CA ILE A 856 39.68 10.04 8.64
C ILE A 856 39.77 10.82 9.96
N HIS A 857 40.68 11.78 10.03
CA HIS A 857 40.87 12.58 11.24
C HIS A 857 39.63 13.43 11.56
N SER A 858 39.06 14.11 10.56
CA SER A 858 37.81 14.85 10.74
C SER A 858 36.65 13.96 11.21
N LYS A 859 36.51 12.73 10.67
CA LYS A 859 35.48 11.79 11.11
C LYS A 859 35.63 11.34 12.56
N ASN A 860 36.85 11.17 13.05
CA ASN A 860 37.10 10.86 14.46
C ASN A 860 36.69 12.04 15.35
N ILE A 861 37.07 13.28 15.00
CA ILE A 861 36.67 14.46 15.76
C ILE A 861 35.15 14.66 15.72
N GLU A 862 34.49 14.43 14.57
CA GLU A 862 33.02 14.46 14.49
C GLU A 862 32.36 13.49 15.48
N LYS A 863 32.94 12.29 15.64
CA LYS A 863 32.45 11.29 16.59
C LYS A 863 32.63 11.76 18.04
N GLU A 864 33.80 12.31 18.37
CA GLU A 864 34.05 12.85 19.71
C GLU A 864 33.12 14.03 20.05
N ILE A 865 32.85 14.90 19.08
CA ILE A 865 31.85 15.97 19.22
C ILE A 865 30.47 15.38 19.49
N ASP A 866 30.07 14.33 18.77
CA ASP A 866 28.79 13.65 18.98
C ASP A 866 28.71 13.03 20.37
N ASP A 867 29.78 12.36 20.83
CA ASP A 867 29.89 11.79 22.17
C ASP A 867 29.73 12.87 23.26
N ILE A 868 30.35 14.05 23.10
CA ILE A 868 30.18 15.19 24.03
C ILE A 868 28.71 15.66 24.03
N ILE A 869 28.08 15.77 22.86
CA ILE A 869 26.67 16.18 22.74
C ILE A 869 25.76 15.19 23.48
N LEU A 870 25.95 13.88 23.29
CA LEU A 870 25.10 12.86 23.90
C LEU A 870 25.35 12.72 25.41
N ASN A 871 26.61 12.71 25.84
CA ASN A 871 27.00 12.39 27.23
C ASN A 871 27.02 13.61 28.14
N ASP A 872 27.57 14.74 27.68
CA ASP A 872 27.89 15.86 28.57
C ASP A 872 26.90 17.03 28.41
N ILE A 873 26.26 17.16 27.24
CA ILE A 873 25.29 18.24 26.95
C ILE A 873 23.86 17.76 27.18
N LEU A 874 23.49 16.61 26.60
CA LEU A 874 22.16 16.03 26.74
C LEU A 874 22.04 15.12 27.98
N GLU A 875 23.17 14.61 28.47
CA GLU A 875 23.29 13.68 29.61
C GLU A 875 22.38 12.45 29.45
N LEU A 876 22.48 11.83 28.27
CA LEU A 876 21.71 10.64 27.93
C LEU A 876 22.32 9.39 28.58
N SER A 877 21.45 8.52 29.10
CA SER A 877 21.88 7.24 29.66
C SER A 877 22.40 6.29 28.56
N GLU A 878 23.12 5.23 28.93
CA GLU A 878 23.52 4.18 27.99
C GLU A 878 22.31 3.54 27.28
N LYS A 879 21.19 3.41 27.99
CA LYS A 879 19.92 2.91 27.42
C LYS A 879 19.38 3.85 26.35
N ASP A 880 19.39 5.16 26.61
CA ASP A 880 18.92 6.18 25.66
C ASP A 880 19.79 6.23 24.41
N LYS A 881 21.12 6.20 24.57
CA LYS A 881 22.07 6.15 23.45
C LYS A 881 21.89 4.89 22.60
N THR A 882 21.72 3.75 23.25
CA THR A 882 21.43 2.47 22.58
C THR A 882 20.14 2.56 21.74
N LEU A 883 19.08 3.14 22.30
CA LEU A 883 17.80 3.33 21.61
C LEU A 883 17.95 4.23 20.37
N ILE A 884 18.68 5.35 20.51
CA ILE A 884 18.98 6.27 19.40
C ILE A 884 19.74 5.54 18.28
N ASP A 885 20.80 4.82 18.64
CA ASP A 885 21.64 4.10 17.69
C ASP A 885 20.86 3.01 16.95
N ASP A 886 20.12 2.17 17.67
CA ASP A 886 19.33 1.10 17.07
C ASP A 886 18.19 1.66 16.19
N CYS A 887 17.54 2.75 16.59
CA CYS A 887 16.54 3.42 15.76
C CYS A 887 17.16 3.93 14.45
N ILE A 888 18.34 4.54 14.48
CA ILE A 888 19.03 4.99 13.26
C ILE A 888 19.47 3.80 12.40
N LYS A 889 20.06 2.78 13.02
CA LYS A 889 20.65 1.61 12.35
C LYS A 889 19.63 0.69 11.73
N PHE A 890 18.43 0.57 12.32
CA PHE A 890 17.40 -0.34 11.86
C PHE A 890 16.18 0.39 11.31
N SER A 891 15.52 1.26 12.08
CA SER A 891 14.26 1.90 11.64
C SER A 891 14.49 2.93 10.53
N VAL A 892 15.44 3.85 10.71
CA VAL A 892 15.77 4.86 9.71
C VAL A 892 16.46 4.22 8.50
N ASP A 893 17.34 3.23 8.71
CA ASP A 893 17.92 2.45 7.61
C ASP A 893 16.86 1.74 6.78
N LEU A 894 15.86 1.12 7.43
CA LEU A 894 14.76 0.43 6.77
C LEU A 894 13.92 1.39 5.91
N PHE A 895 13.71 2.62 6.37
CA PHE A 895 13.08 3.66 5.55
C PHE A 895 13.83 3.93 4.25
N TYR A 896 15.16 4.11 4.30
CA TYR A 896 15.95 4.45 3.10
C TYR A 896 16.27 3.26 2.21
N ASN A 897 16.59 2.12 2.80
CA ASN A 897 17.11 0.95 2.09
C ASN A 897 16.05 -0.11 1.83
N GLN A 898 14.86 0.00 2.45
CA GLN A 898 13.72 -0.91 2.26
C GLN A 898 14.19 -2.38 2.34
N VAL A 899 13.89 -3.19 1.33
CA VAL A 899 14.28 -4.60 1.24
C VAL A 899 15.80 -4.85 1.33
N LYS A 900 16.64 -3.84 1.06
CA LYS A 900 18.11 -3.94 1.16
C LYS A 900 18.66 -3.61 2.55
N SER A 901 17.79 -3.18 3.47
CA SER A 901 18.17 -2.74 4.81
C SER A 901 18.88 -3.83 5.60
N ALA A 902 19.83 -3.42 6.44
CA ALA A 902 20.48 -4.31 7.38
C ALA A 902 19.49 -4.90 8.41
N ALA A 903 18.38 -4.20 8.69
CA ALA A 903 17.34 -4.61 9.63
C ALA A 903 16.72 -5.98 9.30
N LEU A 904 16.60 -6.28 8.00
CA LEU A 904 15.96 -7.50 7.48
C LEU A 904 16.94 -8.66 7.26
N ARG A 905 18.25 -8.42 7.42
CA ARG A 905 19.27 -9.46 7.24
C ARG A 905 19.24 -10.44 8.40
N PRO A 906 19.73 -11.68 8.21
CA PRO A 906 19.92 -12.63 9.29
C PRO A 906 20.75 -12.06 10.45
N VAL A 907 20.44 -12.56 11.64
CA VAL A 907 21.07 -12.18 12.91
C VAL A 907 22.58 -12.43 12.86
N LEU A 908 23.36 -11.53 13.44
CA LEU A 908 24.83 -11.68 13.53
C LEU A 908 25.21 -12.69 14.62
N LYS A 909 26.36 -13.34 14.49
CA LYS A 909 26.81 -14.40 15.41
C LYS A 909 26.78 -13.98 16.89
N ASP A 910 27.24 -12.77 17.20
CA ASP A 910 27.36 -12.28 18.58
C ASP A 910 26.10 -11.55 19.09
N GLN A 911 25.18 -11.22 18.19
CA GLN A 911 24.00 -10.41 18.51
C GLN A 911 23.04 -11.08 19.53
N PRO A 912 22.73 -12.40 19.46
CA PRO A 912 21.92 -13.06 20.48
C PRO A 912 22.57 -13.04 21.87
N LYS A 913 23.90 -13.10 21.93
CA LYS A 913 24.65 -13.03 23.19
C LYS A 913 24.53 -11.64 23.81
N GLU A 914 24.74 -10.58 23.03
CA GLU A 914 24.55 -9.19 23.50
C GLU A 914 23.12 -8.94 23.98
N TYR A 915 22.13 -9.41 23.22
CA TYR A 915 20.71 -9.33 23.58
C TYR A 915 20.45 -10.04 24.92
N ALA A 916 20.92 -11.29 25.09
CA ALA A 916 20.75 -12.07 26.31
C ALA A 916 21.40 -11.40 27.54
N GLN A 917 22.56 -10.78 27.37
CA GLN A 917 23.26 -10.05 28.43
C GLN A 917 22.45 -8.88 28.95
N ILE A 918 21.90 -8.06 28.04
CA ILE A 918 21.07 -6.91 28.43
C ILE A 918 19.79 -7.38 29.11
N LEU A 919 19.10 -8.34 28.49
CA LEU A 919 17.84 -8.89 29.00
C LEU A 919 17.99 -9.46 30.42
N THR A 920 18.97 -10.33 30.64
CA THR A 920 19.21 -10.90 31.98
C THR A 920 19.72 -9.86 32.97
N SER A 921 20.51 -8.87 32.54
CA SER A 921 20.94 -7.77 33.41
C SER A 921 19.75 -6.97 33.94
N GLU A 922 18.81 -6.59 33.07
CA GLU A 922 17.63 -5.82 33.47
C GLU A 922 16.66 -6.63 34.33
N LEU A 923 16.41 -7.90 33.97
CA LEU A 923 15.59 -8.79 34.80
C LEU A 923 16.20 -9.02 36.18
N ASN A 924 17.51 -9.25 36.26
CA ASN A 924 18.19 -9.48 37.54
C ASN A 924 18.24 -8.23 38.42
N LYS A 925 18.26 -7.02 37.85
CA LYS A 925 18.11 -5.78 38.65
C LYS A 925 16.74 -5.70 39.33
N PHE A 926 15.71 -6.27 38.70
CA PHE A 926 14.37 -6.34 39.26
C PHE A 926 14.22 -7.48 40.27
N LEU A 927 14.80 -8.66 39.98
CA LEU A 927 14.68 -9.87 40.80
C LEU A 927 15.66 -9.93 42.00
N ASP A 928 16.65 -9.03 42.09
CA ASP A 928 17.73 -9.07 43.10
C ASP A 928 17.18 -9.11 44.55
N GLU A 929 16.04 -8.46 44.78
CA GLU A 929 15.40 -8.39 46.11
C GLU A 929 14.70 -9.70 46.52
N GLU A 930 14.44 -10.62 45.57
CA GLU A 930 13.73 -11.88 45.81
C GLU A 930 14.63 -13.12 45.86
N GLY A 931 15.96 -12.95 45.73
CA GLY A 931 16.92 -14.06 45.74
C GLY A 931 16.81 -14.99 44.52
N LEU A 932 16.16 -14.54 43.45
CA LEU A 932 16.03 -15.25 42.17
C LEU A 932 16.83 -14.56 41.08
N PHE A 933 17.39 -15.35 40.16
CA PHE A 933 18.15 -14.88 39.02
C PHE A 933 17.63 -15.48 37.71
N ALA A 934 17.41 -14.62 36.73
CA ALA A 934 17.20 -14.97 35.33
C ALA A 934 18.54 -15.32 34.65
N ASN A 935 18.64 -16.55 34.16
CA ASN A 935 19.81 -17.10 33.47
C ASN A 935 19.47 -17.41 32.02
N ALA A 936 20.31 -17.05 31.05
CA ALA A 936 20.04 -17.25 29.64
C ALA A 936 20.84 -18.41 29.02
N MET A 937 20.19 -19.13 28.11
CA MET A 937 20.78 -20.10 27.18
C MET A 937 20.42 -19.70 25.75
N ILE A 938 21.42 -19.59 24.88
CA ILE A 938 21.26 -19.22 23.47
C ILE A 938 21.40 -20.43 22.55
N TYR A 939 20.60 -20.47 21.48
CA TYR A 939 20.65 -21.52 20.47
C TYR A 939 21.21 -20.95 19.16
N THR A 940 22.44 -21.32 18.79
CA THR A 940 23.17 -20.69 17.66
C THR A 940 23.49 -21.65 16.51
N ASN A 941 23.17 -22.94 16.62
CA ASN A 941 23.35 -23.88 15.53
C ASN A 941 22.19 -23.76 14.53
N ASP A 942 22.49 -23.70 13.22
CA ASP A 942 21.52 -23.55 12.10
C ASP A 942 20.97 -22.12 11.81
N LEU A 943 21.69 -21.08 12.26
CA LEU A 943 21.38 -19.64 12.08
C LEU A 943 21.04 -19.19 10.66
N LYS A 944 21.51 -19.87 9.61
CA LYS A 944 21.33 -19.41 8.22
C LYS A 944 20.09 -19.97 7.54
N SER A 945 19.52 -21.07 8.06
CA SER A 945 18.44 -21.79 7.39
C SER A 945 17.09 -21.68 8.10
N SER A 946 17.06 -21.18 9.34
CA SER A 946 15.84 -21.04 10.15
C SER A 946 15.18 -19.65 10.02
N PRO A 947 13.83 -19.56 9.90
CA PRO A 947 13.08 -18.30 9.86
C PRO A 947 12.91 -17.65 11.23
N LEU A 948 13.09 -18.42 12.31
CA LEU A 948 13.00 -18.01 13.71
C LEU A 948 14.32 -18.28 14.44
N MET A 949 14.45 -17.65 15.59
CA MET A 949 15.55 -17.76 16.54
C MET A 949 14.98 -17.86 17.96
N MET A 950 15.72 -18.48 18.87
CA MET A 950 15.25 -18.74 20.23
C MET A 950 16.32 -18.48 21.29
N ILE A 951 15.90 -17.91 22.41
CA ILE A 951 16.64 -17.89 23.68
C ILE A 951 15.76 -18.50 24.76
N LYS A 952 16.37 -19.25 25.68
CA LYS A 952 15.71 -19.76 26.87
C LYS A 952 16.21 -18.97 28.08
N LEU A 953 15.30 -18.46 28.90
CA LEU A 953 15.56 -17.93 30.23
C LEU A 953 15.14 -18.97 31.28
N THR A 954 15.89 -19.09 32.37
CA THR A 954 15.56 -19.95 33.51
C THR A 954 15.74 -19.17 34.81
N HIS A 955 14.69 -19.11 35.63
CA HIS A 955 14.74 -18.55 36.99
C HIS A 955 15.30 -19.57 37.99
N ASN A 956 16.40 -19.21 38.67
CA ASN A 956 17.05 -20.04 39.70
C ASN A 956 17.60 -19.17 40.84
N GLU A 957 17.85 -19.76 42.01
CA GLU A 957 18.50 -19.08 43.16
C GLU A 957 19.98 -18.70 42.93
N GLN A 958 20.60 -19.20 41.85
CA GLN A 958 21.98 -18.93 41.51
C GLN A 958 22.10 -18.23 40.16
N LYS A 959 22.89 -17.15 40.15
CA LYS A 959 23.33 -16.47 38.94
C LYS A 959 24.39 -17.30 38.21
N LYS A 960 24.18 -17.52 36.91
CA LYS A 960 25.04 -18.30 36.01
C LYS A 960 25.47 -17.44 34.81
N GLU A 961 26.57 -17.82 34.17
CA GLU A 961 26.95 -17.24 32.88
C GLU A 961 26.02 -17.70 31.76
N ILE A 962 25.97 -16.93 30.67
CA ILE A 962 25.18 -17.27 29.48
C ILE A 962 25.77 -18.51 28.83
N SER A 963 24.94 -19.54 28.70
CA SER A 963 25.32 -20.81 28.06
C SER A 963 24.91 -20.85 26.59
N VAL A 964 25.62 -21.64 25.79
CA VAL A 964 25.31 -21.88 24.37
C VAL A 964 24.91 -23.34 24.23
N SER A 965 23.71 -23.59 23.69
CA SER A 965 23.25 -24.94 23.38
C SER A 965 23.76 -25.40 22.02
N ASN A 966 24.14 -26.68 21.92
CA ASN A 966 24.53 -27.32 20.66
C ASN A 966 23.34 -27.98 19.94
N GLU A 967 22.15 -27.96 20.51
CA GLU A 967 20.95 -28.57 19.94
C GLU A 967 20.57 -27.94 18.59
N LEU A 968 20.16 -28.79 17.64
CA LEU A 968 19.70 -28.39 16.32
C LEU A 968 18.19 -28.29 16.31
N ILE A 969 17.67 -27.07 16.51
CA ILE A 969 16.23 -26.78 16.63
C ILE A 969 15.61 -26.17 15.36
N GLY A 970 16.37 -26.08 14.26
CA GLY A 970 15.95 -25.37 13.06
C GLY A 970 14.71 -25.95 12.38
N LYS A 971 14.47 -27.26 12.49
CA LYS A 971 13.28 -27.92 11.92
C LYS A 971 12.03 -27.58 12.73
N GLU A 972 12.16 -27.55 14.04
CA GLU A 972 11.10 -27.26 15.01
C GLU A 972 10.70 -25.79 14.90
N LEU A 973 11.69 -24.88 14.80
CA LEU A 973 11.47 -23.46 14.57
C LEU A 973 10.78 -23.20 13.22
N LYS A 974 11.10 -23.95 12.16
CA LYS A 974 10.36 -23.87 10.88
C LYS A 974 8.89 -24.27 11.03
N LYS A 975 8.59 -25.29 11.85
CA LYS A 975 7.20 -25.68 12.14
C LYS A 975 6.48 -24.60 12.96
N ILE A 976 7.12 -24.08 14.00
CA ILE A 976 6.54 -23.00 14.83
C ILE A 976 6.23 -21.77 13.97
N ASP A 977 7.12 -21.40 13.05
CA ASP A 977 6.91 -20.24 12.18
C ASP A 977 5.59 -20.29 11.41
N GLN A 978 5.18 -21.48 10.97
CA GLN A 978 3.91 -21.68 10.24
C GLN A 978 2.68 -21.27 11.06
N TYR A 979 2.73 -21.43 12.39
CA TYR A 979 1.64 -21.09 13.31
C TYR A 979 1.69 -19.65 13.83
N LEU A 980 2.77 -18.90 13.55
CA LEU A 980 2.89 -17.51 13.98
C LEU A 980 2.24 -16.51 13.02
N TRP A 981 1.95 -16.92 11.79
CA TRP A 981 1.36 -16.04 10.78
C TRP A 981 -0.16 -16.14 10.80
N GLU A 982 -0.83 -14.98 10.89
CA GLU A 982 -2.27 -14.83 10.77
C GLU A 982 -2.59 -13.93 9.57
N LYS A 983 -3.40 -14.40 8.63
CA LYS A 983 -3.82 -13.60 7.47
C LYS A 983 -5.10 -12.82 7.79
N LYS A 984 -5.08 -11.49 7.69
CA LYS A 984 -6.29 -10.64 7.88
C LYS A 984 -7.04 -10.33 6.59
N SER A 985 -6.34 -10.25 5.46
CA SER A 985 -6.95 -10.09 4.12
C SER A 985 -6.10 -10.75 3.06
N LYS A 986 -6.60 -10.85 1.81
CA LYS A 986 -5.90 -11.45 0.67
C LYS A 986 -4.42 -11.11 0.60
N ASN A 987 -4.02 -9.90 1.03
CA ASN A 987 -2.68 -9.33 0.94
C ASN A 987 -2.12 -8.75 2.27
N ILE A 988 -2.68 -9.05 3.44
CA ILE A 988 -2.18 -8.49 4.71
C ILE A 988 -2.02 -9.61 5.74
N TYR A 989 -0.80 -9.76 6.25
CA TYR A 989 -0.40 -10.81 7.18
C TYR A 989 0.13 -10.20 8.47
N PHE A 990 -0.22 -10.82 9.57
CA PHE A 990 0.23 -10.50 10.90
C PHE A 990 1.14 -11.60 11.41
N ARG A 991 2.23 -11.24 12.08
CA ARG A 991 3.05 -12.22 12.78
C ARG A 991 2.92 -12.04 14.28
N LYS A 992 2.41 -13.06 14.95
CA LYS A 992 2.27 -13.12 16.41
C LYS A 992 3.65 -13.09 17.08
N LYS A 993 3.73 -12.38 18.20
CA LYS A 993 4.87 -12.44 19.12
C LYS A 993 4.74 -13.73 19.94
N LEU A 994 5.85 -14.43 20.19
CA LEU A 994 5.83 -15.67 20.98
C LEU A 994 6.84 -15.64 22.13
N ASN A 995 6.30 -15.58 23.34
CA ASN A 995 6.99 -16.00 24.56
C ASN A 995 6.26 -17.26 25.05
N TYR A 996 6.99 -18.34 25.32
CA TYR A 996 6.39 -19.59 25.81
C TYR A 996 6.98 -19.94 27.17
N THR A 997 6.14 -20.14 28.18
CA THR A 997 6.58 -20.36 29.56
C THR A 997 6.21 -21.76 30.03
N ILE A 998 7.14 -22.47 30.65
CA ILE A 998 6.91 -23.79 31.27
C ILE A 998 7.73 -23.92 32.55
N GLY A 999 7.05 -24.05 33.69
CA GLY A 999 7.71 -24.01 35.00
C GLY A 999 8.54 -22.72 35.17
N ASN A 1000 9.83 -22.86 35.46
CA ASN A 1000 10.75 -21.73 35.64
C ASN A 1000 11.40 -21.25 34.33
N ASP A 1001 11.04 -21.85 33.19
CA ASP A 1001 11.65 -21.58 31.90
C ASP A 1001 10.77 -20.68 31.03
N ILE A 1002 11.36 -19.65 30.43
CA ILE A 1002 10.71 -18.77 29.44
C ILE A 1002 11.49 -18.86 28.13
N PHE A 1003 10.82 -19.25 27.05
CA PHE A 1003 11.35 -19.34 25.70
C PHE A 1003 10.94 -18.11 24.90
N ILE A 1004 11.93 -17.30 24.55
CA ILE A 1004 11.77 -16.11 23.73
C ILE A 1004 12.06 -16.49 22.28
N ILE A 1005 11.02 -16.48 21.45
CA ILE A 1005 11.10 -16.87 20.05
C ILE A 1005 10.81 -15.65 19.19
N ARG A 1006 11.74 -15.31 18.28
CA ARG A 1006 11.66 -14.12 17.43
C ARG A 1006 12.12 -14.42 16.00
N PRO A 1007 11.72 -13.62 15.01
CA PRO A 1007 12.22 -13.77 13.64
C PRO A 1007 13.74 -13.68 13.56
N ASN A 1008 14.34 -14.43 12.65
CA ASN A 1008 15.77 -14.35 12.35
C ASN A 1008 16.11 -13.10 11.51
N GLN A 1009 15.88 -11.92 12.08
CA GLN A 1009 16.23 -10.64 11.48
C GLN A 1009 16.85 -9.73 12.53
N ARG A 1010 17.90 -8.99 12.15
CA ARG A 1010 18.70 -8.18 13.10
C ARG A 1010 17.88 -7.22 13.95
N ARG A 1011 16.78 -6.66 13.44
CA ARG A 1011 15.93 -5.71 14.17
C ARG A 1011 15.23 -6.29 15.40
N PHE A 1012 14.93 -7.59 15.41
CA PHE A 1012 14.25 -8.26 16.53
C PHE A 1012 15.20 -8.76 17.60
N TRP A 1013 16.51 -8.61 17.36
CA TRP A 1013 17.58 -9.01 18.26
C TRP A 1013 18.50 -7.82 18.57
N SER A 1014 17.97 -6.60 18.46
CA SER A 1014 18.72 -5.38 18.78
C SER A 1014 18.85 -5.20 20.29
N LYS A 1015 19.76 -4.31 20.72
CA LYS A 1015 19.95 -4.02 22.13
C LYS A 1015 18.72 -3.29 22.69
N SER A 1016 18.12 -2.40 21.90
CA SER A 1016 16.86 -1.74 22.24
C SER A 1016 15.70 -2.72 22.42
N MET A 1017 15.62 -3.78 21.60
CA MET A 1017 14.60 -4.83 21.72
C MET A 1017 14.80 -5.64 23.00
N ALA A 1018 16.05 -5.89 23.43
CA ALA A 1018 16.32 -6.55 24.70
C ALA A 1018 15.78 -5.77 25.91
N TYR A 1019 15.91 -4.44 25.90
CA TYR A 1019 15.32 -3.60 26.95
C TYR A 1019 13.77 -3.61 26.91
N GLU A 1020 13.18 -3.66 25.72
CA GLU A 1020 11.73 -3.69 25.54
C GLU A 1020 11.15 -5.03 26.03
N ASP A 1021 11.73 -6.15 25.59
CA ASP A 1021 11.34 -7.49 26.04
C ASP A 1021 11.57 -7.67 27.55
N ALA A 1022 12.65 -7.11 28.13
CA ALA A 1022 12.84 -7.11 29.59
C ALA A 1022 11.72 -6.38 30.33
N SER A 1023 11.33 -5.20 29.83
CA SER A 1023 10.28 -4.38 30.47
C SER A 1023 8.91 -5.07 30.39
N GLU A 1024 8.63 -5.73 29.26
CA GLU A 1024 7.39 -6.50 29.07
C GLU A 1024 7.32 -7.71 29.99
N LEU A 1025 8.40 -8.50 30.10
CA LEU A 1025 8.47 -9.64 31.01
C LEU A 1025 8.33 -9.21 32.48
N ILE A 1026 8.92 -8.07 32.89
CA ILE A 1026 8.73 -7.53 34.24
C ILE A 1026 7.25 -7.20 34.49
N LEU A 1027 6.56 -6.61 33.51
CA LEU A 1027 5.13 -6.32 33.61
C LEU A 1027 4.28 -7.59 33.67
N GLU A 1028 4.62 -8.63 32.89
CA GLU A 1028 3.96 -9.94 32.94
C GLU A 1028 4.10 -10.58 34.34
N ILE A 1029 5.31 -10.53 34.92
CA ILE A 1029 5.59 -11.02 36.28
C ILE A 1029 4.76 -10.24 37.32
N LEU A 1030 4.73 -8.90 37.23
CA LEU A 1030 3.98 -8.05 38.16
C LEU A 1030 2.46 -8.26 38.09
N ASN A 1031 1.93 -8.55 36.91
CA ASN A 1031 0.49 -8.76 36.71
C ASN A 1031 0.04 -10.19 37.04
N GLY A 1032 0.95 -11.08 37.46
CA GLY A 1032 0.60 -12.43 37.88
C GLY A 1032 0.10 -13.33 36.74
N VAL A 1033 0.47 -13.07 35.49
CA VAL A 1033 0.05 -13.86 34.30
C VAL A 1033 0.77 -15.23 34.24
N HIS A 1034 1.17 -15.78 35.39
CA HIS A 1034 1.87 -17.05 35.51
C HIS A 1034 0.98 -18.25 35.84
N ASP A 1035 -0.34 -18.09 35.87
CA ASP A 1035 -1.26 -19.22 35.82
C ASP A 1035 -1.61 -19.52 34.36
N GLY A 1036 -0.85 -20.43 33.75
CA GLY A 1036 -1.07 -20.93 32.41
C GLY A 1036 -2.46 -21.53 32.26
N ASN A 1037 -3.36 -20.79 31.60
CA ASN A 1037 -4.52 -21.24 30.84
C ASN A 1037 -5.08 -20.01 30.12
N ASP A 1038 -4.49 -19.63 28.98
CA ASP A 1038 -5.17 -18.99 27.85
C ASP A 1038 -4.33 -19.14 26.57
#